data_AF-A0A2W0B1F0-F1
#
_entry.id   AF-A0A2W0B1F0-F1
#
_cell.length_a   1.000
_cell.length_b   1.000
_cell.length_c   1.000
_cell.angle_alpha   90.00
_cell.angle_beta   90.00
_cell.angle_gamma   90.00
#
_symmetry.space_group_name_H-M   'P 1'
#
loop_
_entity.id
_entity.type
_entity.pdbx_description
1 polymer ?
#
loop_
_entity_poly.entity_id
_entity_poly.type
_entity_poly.pdbx_seq_one_letter_code
_entity_poly.pdbx_strand_id
1 'polypeptide(L)'
;MTRIRILAFTLVLLFTVGAAAQSGRGLVRVQNSDLVIEVNQADGTYSIRATQDRTRFVAARIGAKINGQWVFSTEYPKHAALASEVADILGQSSQILLTNTGLAGQPDVICALRLHSNPAYADIQVEVWNTSDRAVSVQGIRVLDASKSPAVNLGGRELSDRVLSDSWSEDRPAMRIHDLADAPGGLHRGVGSQLIYNRDVKKAWFAGALTSEKWITVLRLRVDPKQANSVGYEIDSTGTTELTQENSLANSGPEDRIELSLPVGAGEHLSSERVMLSFGRDYHALLETYGDLVRRLHHARTTAPTPIGWWSWTAYYFGLNQDTALTNAQFLSQHLKDQGYDFFHIDEGYQYARGEYGTADARKYPAGMERLEDNVRRLGLIPGIWTSPFQVSERSWVYQNHKDWLVHNHKGEPIRAGRVTKDPETKKNLDQLFVLDTTHPGAQEYLRETYTKVVREWGIRYIKLDFMEDSAVEGVYHRPNTAALEAQRIGLQVIREAVGNDVLLDKDGSPMLNPVGLVDCGRISVDTGHTFEASKEAGPGIAARYYMNRNFFISDPDAFSVSRQAVVDEEWHGGKRPLSLDEAKVSIALSAVSGGMFEIGDDLPTLFLDNDRMALVENRDLIDIARLARASKPLDLMTYAPEDGMPSIFFLRESKRQSLLTVFNWTERTRQHQIAINELGIGPMPHDQVLDLFAPDRPIAENTASVDLELPPHSVRMLKIVNTDVAAAAPAIKVHIPDEPKTGVPVEFSATADDQGVPAIAYIWDFGDGTTARGASLRHPFTHDGSFEVHLRVDGIEGVPFEKSFPVTVTGRIDTRFHPEQFQRHAPEP
;
A
#
# COMPACT_ATOMS: atom_id res chain seq x y z
N MET A 1 5.72 23.83 27.47
CA MET A 1 6.01 24.94 26.54
C MET A 1 7.01 24.42 25.52
N THR A 2 6.53 23.87 24.42
CA THR A 2 7.37 23.26 23.38
C THR A 2 6.77 23.68 22.04
N ARG A 3 7.52 24.48 21.29
CA ARG A 3 7.06 25.11 20.05
C ARG A 3 6.89 24.05 18.96
N ILE A 4 5.65 23.70 18.65
CA ILE A 4 5.26 23.00 17.43
C ILE A 4 5.61 23.93 16.27
N ARG A 5 6.62 23.57 15.47
CA ARG A 5 6.91 24.24 14.20
C ARG A 5 5.86 23.80 13.20
N ILE A 6 4.77 24.56 13.11
CA ILE A 6 3.86 24.54 11.96
C ILE A 6 4.69 25.01 10.76
N LEU A 7 5.02 24.11 9.85
CA LEU A 7 5.55 24.47 8.53
C LEU A 7 4.42 25.14 7.76
N ALA A 8 4.31 26.46 7.87
CA ALA A 8 3.53 27.25 6.94
C ALA A 8 4.23 27.18 5.57
N PHE A 9 3.67 26.42 4.64
CA PHE A 9 4.05 26.51 3.23
C PHE A 9 3.77 27.93 2.75
N THR A 10 4.82 28.75 2.74
CA THR A 10 4.76 30.09 2.17
C THR A 10 4.84 29.90 0.67
N LEU A 11 3.73 30.18 -0.02
CA LEU A 11 3.63 30.21 -1.48
C LEU A 11 4.62 31.27 -2.01
N VAL A 12 5.80 30.84 -2.46
CA VAL A 12 6.76 31.73 -3.13
C VAL A 12 6.29 31.90 -4.58
N LEU A 13 5.50 32.96 -4.83
CA LEU A 13 5.18 33.44 -6.17
C LEU A 13 6.44 34.05 -6.81
N LEU A 14 7.22 33.24 -7.50
CA LEU A 14 8.24 33.71 -8.44
C LEU A 14 7.57 34.00 -9.79
N PHE A 15 7.30 35.27 -10.07
CA PHE A 15 6.83 35.72 -11.37
C PHE A 15 7.98 35.65 -12.40
N THR A 16 8.07 34.56 -13.15
CA THR A 16 8.82 34.52 -14.41
C THR A 16 7.83 34.49 -15.57
N VAL A 17 7.69 35.62 -16.28
CA VAL A 17 6.90 35.71 -17.51
C VAL A 17 7.69 35.04 -18.64
N GLY A 18 7.26 33.85 -19.05
CA GLY A 18 8.00 33.07 -20.05
C GLY A 18 7.28 31.84 -20.59
N ALA A 19 5.98 31.91 -20.87
CA ALA A 19 5.28 30.93 -21.71
C ALA A 19 4.24 31.64 -22.59
N ALA A 20 4.21 31.32 -23.89
CA ALA A 20 3.38 31.99 -24.88
C ALA A 20 1.89 31.66 -24.68
N ALA A 21 1.21 32.41 -23.82
CA ALA A 21 -0.24 32.42 -23.69
C ALA A 21 -0.87 33.06 -24.95
N GLN A 22 -1.62 32.28 -25.73
CA GLN A 22 -2.49 32.81 -26.78
C GLN A 22 -3.89 33.00 -26.19
N SER A 23 -4.28 34.24 -25.92
CA SER A 23 -5.65 34.60 -25.54
C SER A 23 -6.55 34.67 -26.78
N GLY A 24 -7.24 33.58 -27.11
CA GLY A 24 -8.44 33.64 -27.95
C GLY A 24 -9.61 34.11 -27.09
N ARG A 25 -10.58 34.86 -27.65
CA ARG A 25 -11.76 35.41 -26.94
C ARG A 25 -12.31 34.43 -25.89
N GLY A 26 -12.09 34.73 -24.59
CA GLY A 26 -12.65 33.98 -23.45
C GLY A 26 -12.00 32.63 -23.10
N LEU A 27 -10.92 32.21 -23.76
CA LEU A 27 -10.24 30.93 -23.52
C LEU A 27 -8.80 31.15 -23.02
N VAL A 28 -8.43 30.47 -21.94
CA VAL A 28 -7.06 30.41 -21.42
C VAL A 28 -6.56 28.98 -21.52
N ARG A 29 -5.32 28.77 -22.00
CA ARG A 29 -4.77 27.44 -22.21
C ARG A 29 -3.32 27.30 -21.77
N VAL A 30 -2.96 26.10 -21.33
CA VAL A 30 -1.58 25.62 -21.13
C VAL A 30 -1.43 24.28 -21.83
N GLN A 31 -0.23 23.96 -22.33
CA GLN A 31 0.02 22.74 -23.09
C GLN A 31 1.45 22.23 -22.90
N ASN A 32 1.62 20.91 -22.99
CA ASN A 32 2.90 20.22 -23.13
C ASN A 32 2.87 19.34 -24.40
N SER A 33 3.81 18.40 -24.52
CA SER A 33 3.90 17.46 -25.65
C SER A 33 2.66 16.60 -25.85
N ASP A 34 1.92 16.30 -24.78
CA ASP A 34 0.93 15.22 -24.75
C ASP A 34 -0.49 15.74 -24.47
N LEU A 35 -0.62 16.78 -23.64
CA LEU A 35 -1.87 17.29 -23.12
C LEU A 35 -2.00 18.81 -23.30
N VAL A 36 -3.26 19.23 -23.48
CA VAL A 36 -3.69 20.63 -23.41
C VAL A 36 -4.80 20.74 -22.37
N ILE A 37 -4.66 21.70 -21.46
CA ILE A 37 -5.72 22.14 -20.57
C ILE A 37 -6.26 23.46 -21.11
N GLU A 38 -7.58 23.55 -21.29
CA GLU A 38 -8.28 24.76 -21.74
C GLU A 38 -9.37 25.13 -20.74
N VAL A 39 -9.39 26.39 -20.30
CA VAL A 39 -10.41 26.96 -19.41
C VAL A 39 -11.25 27.96 -20.19
N ASN A 40 -12.56 27.82 -20.11
CA ASN A 40 -13.54 28.72 -20.71
C ASN A 40 -14.04 29.73 -19.67
N GLN A 41 -13.63 30.99 -19.81
CA GLN A 41 -14.03 32.08 -18.95
C GLN A 41 -15.49 32.52 -19.20
N ALA A 42 -16.12 32.08 -20.29
CA ALA A 42 -17.51 32.43 -20.56
C ALA A 42 -18.50 31.66 -19.68
N ASP A 43 -18.14 30.46 -19.22
CA ASP A 43 -19.04 29.58 -18.46
C ASP A 43 -18.37 28.85 -17.28
N GLY A 44 -17.10 29.12 -16.99
CA GLY A 44 -16.40 28.53 -15.84
C GLY A 44 -16.13 27.03 -15.98
N THR A 45 -16.07 26.51 -17.20
CA THR A 45 -15.73 25.11 -17.49
C THR A 45 -14.27 24.94 -17.89
N TYR A 46 -13.75 23.72 -17.81
CA TYR A 46 -12.44 23.35 -18.35
C TYR A 46 -12.52 22.08 -19.20
N SER A 47 -11.53 21.86 -20.04
CA SER A 47 -11.37 20.62 -20.79
C SER A 47 -9.92 20.18 -20.86
N ILE A 48 -9.72 18.86 -20.92
CA ILE A 48 -8.42 18.24 -21.10
C ILE A 48 -8.48 17.44 -22.40
N ARG A 49 -7.49 17.64 -23.26
CA ARG A 49 -7.41 17.00 -24.57
C ARG A 49 -5.98 16.63 -24.94
N ALA A 50 -5.84 15.68 -25.85
CA ALA A 50 -4.54 15.34 -26.41
C ALA A 50 -3.98 16.51 -27.24
N THR A 51 -2.66 16.68 -27.20
CA THR A 51 -1.96 17.64 -28.08
C THR A 51 -1.94 17.13 -29.52
N GLN A 52 -1.63 15.84 -29.72
CA GLN A 52 -1.33 15.27 -31.04
C GLN A 52 -2.57 15.10 -31.92
N ASP A 53 -3.57 14.36 -31.47
CA ASP A 53 -4.78 14.03 -32.26
C ASP A 53 -6.00 14.88 -31.89
N ARG A 54 -5.84 15.81 -30.94
CA ARG A 54 -6.89 16.72 -30.44
C ARG A 54 -8.11 16.01 -29.84
N THR A 55 -8.01 14.73 -29.49
CA THR A 55 -9.07 14.01 -28.76
C THR A 55 -9.34 14.74 -27.45
N ARG A 56 -10.56 15.24 -27.27
CA ARG A 56 -10.98 15.83 -26.01
C ARG A 56 -11.42 14.71 -25.08
N PHE A 57 -10.62 14.41 -24.06
CA PHE A 57 -10.88 13.35 -23.09
C PHE A 57 -12.06 13.68 -22.20
N VAL A 58 -12.08 14.92 -21.68
CA VAL A 58 -13.14 15.38 -20.80
C VAL A 58 -13.39 16.87 -20.99
N ALA A 59 -14.64 17.28 -20.82
CA ALA A 59 -15.04 18.65 -20.55
C ALA A 59 -15.90 18.65 -19.29
N ALA A 60 -15.50 19.45 -18.31
CA ALA A 60 -16.07 19.39 -16.98
C ALA A 60 -16.27 20.78 -16.38
N ARG A 61 -17.16 20.82 -15.40
CA ARG A 61 -17.25 21.90 -14.41
C ARG A 61 -16.78 21.38 -13.05
N ILE A 62 -16.64 22.28 -12.10
CA ILE A 62 -16.33 21.96 -10.70
C ILE A 62 -17.50 22.39 -9.82
N GLY A 63 -17.55 21.93 -8.58
CA GLY A 63 -18.54 22.40 -7.62
C GLY A 63 -18.18 22.13 -6.17
N ALA A 64 -18.97 22.68 -5.27
CA ALA A 64 -18.89 22.39 -3.84
C ALA A 64 -20.29 22.26 -3.25
N LYS A 65 -20.46 21.35 -2.29
CA LYS A 65 -21.70 21.19 -1.54
C LYS A 65 -21.62 22.08 -0.30
N ILE A 66 -22.32 23.21 -0.36
CA ILE A 66 -22.27 24.30 0.61
C ILE A 66 -23.64 24.39 1.28
N ASN A 67 -23.68 24.29 2.61
CA ASN A 67 -24.92 24.29 3.39
C ASN A 67 -25.95 23.28 2.85
N GLY A 68 -25.47 22.10 2.43
CA GLY A 68 -26.28 21.01 1.89
C GLY A 68 -26.67 21.14 0.42
N GLN A 69 -26.31 22.24 -0.27
CA GLN A 69 -26.65 22.49 -1.67
C GLN A 69 -25.40 22.48 -2.55
N TRP A 70 -25.47 21.81 -3.70
CA TRP A 70 -24.39 21.90 -4.69
C TRP A 70 -24.42 23.26 -5.39
N VAL A 71 -23.27 23.91 -5.44
CA VAL A 71 -23.03 25.13 -6.20
C VAL A 71 -21.91 24.86 -7.18
N PHE A 72 -22.19 25.00 -8.48
CA PHE A 72 -21.24 24.70 -9.55
C PHE A 72 -20.58 25.95 -10.11
N SER A 73 -19.38 25.80 -10.67
CA SER A 73 -18.65 26.91 -11.31
C SER A 73 -19.52 27.63 -12.36
N THR A 74 -20.32 26.90 -13.13
CA THR A 74 -21.22 27.44 -14.17
C THR A 74 -22.34 28.36 -13.66
N GLU A 75 -22.59 28.40 -12.35
CA GLU A 75 -23.63 29.25 -11.74
C GLU A 75 -23.09 30.61 -11.31
N TYR A 76 -21.76 30.77 -11.22
CA TYR A 76 -21.15 32.04 -10.83
C TYR A 76 -21.25 33.05 -11.99
N PRO A 77 -21.58 34.33 -11.72
CA PRO A 77 -21.68 35.35 -12.76
C PRO A 77 -20.34 35.85 -13.29
N LYS A 78 -19.22 35.51 -12.63
CA LYS A 78 -17.87 35.96 -12.99
C LYS A 78 -16.88 34.80 -12.95
N HIS A 79 -16.15 34.63 -14.04
CA HIS A 79 -15.02 33.69 -14.13
C HIS A 79 -13.76 34.44 -14.57
N ALA A 80 -12.67 34.24 -13.85
CA ALA A 80 -11.35 34.70 -14.23
C ALA A 80 -10.41 33.50 -14.34
N ALA A 81 -9.50 33.52 -15.31
CA ALA A 81 -8.51 32.46 -15.50
C ALA A 81 -7.15 33.08 -15.73
N LEU A 82 -6.16 32.65 -14.96
CA LEU A 82 -4.79 33.16 -15.03
C LEU A 82 -3.82 31.99 -15.24
N ALA A 83 -3.01 32.06 -16.28
CA ALA A 83 -1.93 31.11 -16.51
C ALA A 83 -0.64 31.59 -15.83
N SER A 84 0.07 30.66 -15.18
CA SER A 84 1.34 30.92 -14.49
C SER A 84 2.22 29.66 -14.47
N GLU A 85 3.50 29.81 -14.18
CA GLU A 85 4.37 28.68 -13.83
C GLU A 85 4.44 28.54 -12.30
N VAL A 86 4.37 27.31 -11.80
CA VAL A 86 4.46 27.01 -10.37
C VAL A 86 5.40 25.83 -10.13
N ALA A 87 5.97 25.74 -8.94
CA ALA A 87 6.83 24.63 -8.55
C ALA A 87 6.47 24.13 -7.14
N ASP A 88 6.41 22.82 -6.98
CA ASP A 88 6.21 22.14 -5.70
C ASP A 88 7.11 20.90 -5.61
N ILE A 89 6.84 19.99 -4.65
CA ILE A 89 7.59 18.75 -4.46
C ILE A 89 7.52 17.79 -5.66
N LEU A 90 6.50 17.91 -6.51
CA LEU A 90 6.34 17.11 -7.72
C LEU A 90 7.14 17.70 -8.91
N GLY A 91 7.49 18.98 -8.84
CA GLY A 91 8.38 19.66 -9.79
C GLY A 91 7.76 20.94 -10.34
N GLN A 92 8.27 21.41 -11.47
CA GLN A 92 7.72 22.55 -12.19
C GLN A 92 6.50 22.15 -13.03
N SER A 93 5.47 23.00 -13.01
CA SER A 93 4.26 22.82 -13.81
C SER A 93 3.69 24.15 -14.30
N SER A 94 3.08 24.11 -15.49
CA SER A 94 2.26 25.20 -15.98
C SER A 94 0.87 25.09 -15.35
N GLN A 95 0.39 26.15 -14.72
CA GLN A 95 -0.89 26.20 -14.03
C GLN A 95 -1.87 27.14 -14.72
N ILE A 96 -3.16 26.80 -14.70
CA ILE A 96 -4.27 27.76 -14.84
C ILE A 96 -5.03 27.80 -13.51
N LEU A 97 -5.16 29.00 -12.94
CA LEU A 97 -6.04 29.25 -11.79
C LEU A 97 -7.38 29.80 -12.29
N LEU A 98 -8.44 28.98 -12.23
CA LEU A 98 -9.82 29.37 -12.52
C LEU A 98 -10.51 29.85 -11.25
N THR A 99 -10.94 31.11 -11.21
CA THR A 99 -11.60 31.76 -10.07
C THR A 99 -13.05 32.08 -10.42
N ASN A 100 -14.01 31.50 -9.70
CA ASN A 100 -15.44 31.68 -9.90
C ASN A 100 -16.02 32.49 -8.73
N THR A 101 -16.60 33.65 -9.01
CA THR A 101 -16.94 34.65 -7.98
C THR A 101 -18.27 35.37 -8.21
N GLY A 102 -18.73 36.06 -7.17
CA GLY A 102 -19.82 37.03 -7.25
C GLY A 102 -21.23 36.43 -7.13
N LEU A 103 -21.34 35.16 -6.71
CA LEU A 103 -22.62 34.56 -6.35
C LEU A 103 -22.99 35.02 -4.93
N ALA A 104 -24.14 35.71 -4.80
CA ALA A 104 -24.49 36.40 -3.56
C ALA A 104 -24.66 35.43 -2.38
N GLY A 105 -23.96 35.71 -1.27
CA GLY A 105 -24.04 34.91 -0.04
C GLY A 105 -23.39 33.53 -0.14
N GLN A 106 -22.68 33.24 -1.24
CA GLN A 106 -21.94 32.00 -1.44
C GLN A 106 -20.42 32.29 -1.42
N PRO A 107 -19.61 31.36 -0.89
CA PRO A 107 -18.16 31.35 -1.07
C PRO A 107 -17.75 31.44 -2.54
N ASP A 108 -16.53 31.91 -2.80
CA ASP A 108 -15.92 31.77 -4.11
C ASP A 108 -15.37 30.34 -4.28
N VAL A 109 -15.36 29.84 -5.52
CA VAL A 109 -14.80 28.50 -5.85
C VAL A 109 -13.64 28.68 -6.81
N ILE A 110 -12.46 28.23 -6.37
CA ILE A 110 -11.20 28.39 -7.10
C ILE A 110 -10.69 27.00 -7.50
N CYS A 111 -10.18 26.85 -8.72
CA CYS A 111 -9.60 25.61 -9.21
C CYS A 111 -8.21 25.84 -9.78
N ALA A 112 -7.24 25.13 -9.22
CA ALA A 112 -5.89 25.05 -9.76
C ALA A 112 -5.81 23.82 -10.68
N LEU A 113 -5.55 24.07 -11.97
CA LEU A 113 -5.30 23.06 -12.98
C LEU A 113 -3.81 23.13 -13.35
N ARG A 114 -3.03 22.11 -13.04
CA ARG A 114 -1.58 22.09 -13.27
C ARG A 114 -1.21 21.04 -14.30
N LEU A 115 -0.23 21.35 -15.13
CA LEU A 115 0.26 20.50 -16.20
C LEU A 115 1.76 20.27 -16.03
N HIS A 116 2.12 19.01 -15.84
CA HIS A 116 3.50 18.54 -15.67
C HIS A 116 4.00 17.93 -16.98
N SER A 117 5.30 18.01 -17.25
CA SER A 117 5.85 17.60 -18.56
C SER A 117 6.72 16.34 -18.54
N ASN A 118 7.23 15.91 -17.38
CA ASN A 118 8.16 14.76 -17.29
C ASN A 118 7.95 13.95 -15.99
N PRO A 119 7.13 12.89 -16.00
CA PRO A 119 6.23 12.48 -17.07
C PRO A 119 5.06 13.47 -17.27
N ALA A 120 4.36 13.37 -18.40
CA ALA A 120 3.23 14.24 -18.71
C ALA A 120 1.95 13.79 -17.99
N TYR A 121 1.39 14.65 -17.15
CA TYR A 121 0.09 14.46 -16.49
C TYR A 121 -0.49 15.82 -16.07
N ALA A 122 -1.78 15.85 -15.76
CA ALA A 122 -2.42 16.99 -15.14
C ALA A 122 -2.76 16.70 -13.67
N ASP A 123 -2.82 17.71 -12.83
CA ASP A 123 -3.46 17.60 -11.52
C ASP A 123 -4.45 18.74 -11.27
N ILE A 124 -5.48 18.45 -10.48
CA ILE A 124 -6.57 19.36 -10.15
C ILE A 124 -6.72 19.46 -8.64
N GLN A 125 -6.92 20.67 -8.16
CA GLN A 125 -7.35 20.92 -6.78
C GLN A 125 -8.37 22.06 -6.76
N VAL A 126 -9.45 21.89 -6.01
CA VAL A 126 -10.53 22.89 -5.88
C VAL A 126 -10.57 23.40 -4.45
N GLU A 127 -10.73 24.71 -4.29
CA GLU A 127 -10.79 25.39 -3.00
C GLU A 127 -12.09 26.18 -2.88
N VAL A 128 -12.72 26.09 -1.72
CA VAL A 128 -13.88 26.89 -1.32
C VAL A 128 -13.38 28.03 -0.44
N TRP A 129 -13.45 29.26 -0.92
CA TRP A 129 -12.98 30.46 -0.21
C TRP A 129 -14.17 31.22 0.33
N ASN A 130 -14.36 31.24 1.65
CA ASN A 130 -15.50 31.92 2.22
C ASN A 130 -15.29 33.44 2.27
N THR A 131 -15.76 34.11 1.22
CA THR A 131 -15.73 35.58 1.07
C THR A 131 -16.96 36.26 1.67
N SER A 132 -17.86 35.50 2.30
CA SER A 132 -19.03 36.04 3.00
C SER A 132 -18.69 36.48 4.43
N ASP A 133 -19.63 37.15 5.09
CA ASP A 133 -19.50 37.63 6.47
C ASP A 133 -19.89 36.58 7.53
N ARG A 134 -20.28 35.36 7.11
CA ARG A 134 -20.76 34.29 8.00
C ARG A 134 -20.04 32.99 7.72
N ALA A 135 -19.91 32.14 8.74
CA ALA A 135 -19.43 30.78 8.54
C ALA A 135 -20.40 30.00 7.63
N VAL A 136 -19.84 29.21 6.73
CA VAL A 136 -20.59 28.24 5.91
C VAL A 136 -20.16 26.83 6.28
N SER A 137 -20.96 25.84 5.91
CA SER A 137 -20.59 24.43 6.02
C SER A 137 -20.32 23.83 4.64
N VAL A 138 -19.26 23.03 4.53
CA VAL A 138 -18.88 22.33 3.29
C VAL A 138 -18.91 20.83 3.56
N GLN A 139 -19.74 20.11 2.80
CA GLN A 139 -19.92 18.66 2.94
C GLN A 139 -19.15 17.86 1.88
N GLY A 140 -18.72 18.51 0.80
CA GLY A 140 -17.94 17.87 -0.25
C GLY A 140 -17.55 18.85 -1.34
N ILE A 141 -16.50 18.50 -2.08
CA ILE A 141 -15.96 19.31 -3.18
C ILE A 141 -15.81 18.41 -4.40
N ARG A 142 -16.46 18.79 -5.50
CA ARG A 142 -16.43 18.09 -6.78
C ARG A 142 -15.35 18.69 -7.66
N VAL A 143 -14.27 17.94 -7.87
CA VAL A 143 -13.13 18.37 -8.69
C VAL A 143 -13.36 18.14 -10.18
N LEU A 144 -14.29 17.24 -10.54
CA LEU A 144 -14.67 16.95 -11.90
C LEU A 144 -16.15 16.57 -11.96
N ASP A 145 -16.94 17.30 -12.75
CA ASP A 145 -18.32 16.97 -13.14
C ASP A 145 -18.42 16.99 -14.67
N ALA A 146 -18.43 15.80 -15.28
CA ALA A 146 -18.67 15.60 -16.69
C ALA A 146 -20.01 14.88 -16.90
N SER A 147 -21.07 15.65 -17.13
CA SER A 147 -22.45 15.17 -17.21
C SER A 147 -22.96 14.92 -18.64
N LYS A 148 -22.06 14.77 -19.62
CA LYS A 148 -22.40 14.54 -21.03
C LYS A 148 -21.87 13.19 -21.49
N SER A 149 -22.54 12.57 -22.45
CA SER A 149 -22.06 11.35 -23.12
C SER A 149 -21.27 11.69 -24.39
N PRO A 150 -20.09 11.08 -24.64
CA PRO A 150 -19.34 10.25 -23.68
C PRO A 150 -18.78 11.13 -22.54
N ALA A 151 -18.78 10.58 -21.32
CA ALA A 151 -18.27 11.29 -20.15
C ALA A 151 -16.74 11.33 -20.12
N VAL A 152 -16.11 10.24 -20.55
CA VAL A 152 -14.68 10.13 -20.85
C VAL A 152 -14.53 9.61 -22.28
N ASN A 153 -13.81 10.33 -23.12
CA ASN A 153 -13.68 9.99 -24.54
C ASN A 153 -12.25 9.54 -24.89
N LEU A 154 -12.08 8.24 -25.10
CA LEU A 154 -10.81 7.64 -25.53
C LEU A 154 -10.65 7.58 -27.06
N GLY A 155 -11.67 7.99 -27.82
CA GLY A 155 -11.67 7.98 -29.29
C GLY A 155 -11.96 6.63 -29.94
N GLY A 156 -12.35 5.62 -29.15
CA GLY A 156 -12.77 4.29 -29.59
C GLY A 156 -14.25 4.00 -29.28
N ARG A 157 -14.71 2.77 -29.54
CA ARG A 157 -16.05 2.33 -29.12
C ARG A 157 -16.05 2.07 -27.62
N GLU A 158 -16.98 2.68 -26.89
CA GLU A 158 -17.11 2.53 -25.42
C GLU A 158 -17.38 1.09 -24.97
N LEU A 159 -18.00 0.26 -25.81
CA LEU A 159 -18.17 -1.19 -25.53
C LEU A 159 -16.83 -1.94 -25.37
N SER A 160 -15.73 -1.39 -25.91
CA SER A 160 -14.38 -1.95 -25.76
C SER A 160 -13.61 -1.37 -24.57
N ASP A 161 -14.24 -0.51 -23.77
CA ASP A 161 -13.65 0.02 -22.56
C ASP A 161 -13.70 -1.04 -21.45
N ARG A 162 -12.56 -1.19 -20.76
CA ARG A 162 -12.42 -1.93 -19.52
C ARG A 162 -12.13 -0.96 -18.39
N VAL A 163 -12.79 -1.14 -17.27
CA VAL A 163 -12.75 -0.26 -16.11
C VAL A 163 -12.16 -1.02 -14.92
N LEU A 164 -11.10 -0.47 -14.35
CA LEU A 164 -10.54 -0.85 -13.07
C LEU A 164 -10.86 0.27 -12.08
N SER A 165 -11.70 -0.03 -11.09
CA SER A 165 -12.08 0.90 -10.02
C SER A 165 -11.48 0.39 -8.73
N ASP A 166 -10.64 1.19 -8.08
CA ASP A 166 -10.06 0.80 -6.80
C ASP A 166 -11.14 0.82 -5.70
N SER A 167 -11.00 -0.05 -4.69
CA SER A 167 -12.00 -0.25 -3.64
C SER A 167 -11.73 0.60 -2.40
N TRP A 168 -12.69 0.66 -1.46
CA TRP A 168 -12.57 1.43 -0.22
C TRP A 168 -11.33 1.02 0.58
N SER A 169 -11.16 -0.28 0.72
CA SER A 169 -10.01 -0.95 1.30
C SER A 169 -9.68 -2.17 0.45
N GLU A 170 -8.83 -3.05 0.94
CA GLU A 170 -8.31 -4.21 0.21
C GLU A 170 -9.42 -5.16 -0.26
N ASP A 171 -10.50 -5.26 0.52
CA ASP A 171 -11.57 -6.25 0.40
C ASP A 171 -13.00 -5.66 0.39
N ARG A 172 -13.15 -4.32 0.40
CA ARG A 172 -14.49 -3.67 0.46
C ARG A 172 -14.82 -2.80 -0.77
N PRO A 173 -15.39 -3.38 -1.83
CA PRO A 173 -15.50 -4.81 -2.10
C PRO A 173 -14.15 -5.39 -2.57
N ALA A 174 -14.06 -6.72 -2.63
CA ALA A 174 -12.95 -7.41 -3.27
C ALA A 174 -12.72 -6.88 -4.70
N MET A 175 -11.45 -6.71 -5.07
CA MET A 175 -11.08 -6.13 -6.36
C MET A 175 -11.64 -6.91 -7.55
N ARG A 176 -12.26 -6.21 -8.49
CA ARG A 176 -12.77 -6.76 -9.75
C ARG A 176 -12.51 -5.78 -10.90
N ILE A 177 -12.26 -6.33 -12.08
CA ILE A 177 -12.07 -5.56 -13.32
C ILE A 177 -13.25 -5.88 -14.22
N HIS A 178 -13.90 -4.84 -14.74
CA HIS A 178 -15.15 -4.98 -15.47
C HIS A 178 -15.03 -4.40 -16.88
N ASP A 179 -15.71 -4.99 -17.84
CA ASP A 179 -16.01 -4.27 -19.06
C ASP A 179 -17.02 -3.16 -18.76
N LEU A 180 -17.02 -2.07 -19.53
CA LEU A 180 -17.85 -0.89 -19.24
C LEU A 180 -19.33 -1.25 -19.07
N ALA A 181 -19.83 -2.17 -19.91
CA ALA A 181 -21.21 -2.64 -19.90
C ALA A 181 -21.59 -3.41 -18.61
N ASP A 182 -20.62 -3.95 -17.89
CA ASP A 182 -20.82 -4.78 -16.69
C ASP A 182 -20.88 -3.95 -15.40
N ALA A 183 -21.17 -2.65 -15.51
CA ALA A 183 -21.26 -1.72 -14.39
C ALA A 183 -22.29 -2.18 -13.35
N PRO A 184 -21.88 -2.55 -12.12
CA PRO A 184 -22.82 -2.94 -11.07
C PRO A 184 -23.83 -1.81 -10.78
N GLY A 185 -25.13 -2.09 -10.95
CA GLY A 185 -26.16 -1.07 -10.77
C GLY A 185 -26.07 0.13 -11.72
N GLY A 186 -25.36 0.00 -12.86
CA GLY A 186 -25.11 1.11 -13.80
C GLY A 186 -24.04 2.11 -13.32
N LEU A 187 -23.20 1.73 -12.35
CA LEU A 187 -22.17 2.58 -11.79
C LEU A 187 -20.86 1.81 -11.56
N HIS A 188 -19.76 2.29 -12.16
CA HIS A 188 -18.42 1.95 -11.72
C HIS A 188 -17.98 2.98 -10.66
N ARG A 189 -17.92 2.56 -9.40
CA ARG A 189 -17.45 3.40 -8.28
C ARG A 189 -16.02 3.02 -7.92
N GLY A 190 -15.10 3.96 -8.09
CA GLY A 190 -13.73 3.86 -7.60
C GLY A 190 -13.53 4.71 -6.34
N VAL A 191 -12.60 4.30 -5.50
CA VAL A 191 -12.18 5.03 -4.30
C VAL A 191 -10.68 5.22 -4.38
N GLY A 192 -10.23 6.48 -4.29
CA GLY A 192 -8.83 6.83 -4.49
C GLY A 192 -8.44 6.84 -5.97
N SER A 193 -8.66 5.77 -6.74
CA SER A 193 -8.27 5.72 -8.16
C SER A 193 -9.24 4.97 -9.08
N GLN A 194 -9.19 5.30 -10.38
CA GLN A 194 -9.90 4.61 -11.44
C GLN A 194 -9.15 4.70 -12.78
N LEU A 195 -9.08 3.58 -13.49
CA LEU A 195 -8.46 3.43 -14.81
C LEU A 195 -9.51 2.95 -15.81
N ILE A 196 -9.61 3.63 -16.96
CA ILE A 196 -10.45 3.23 -18.09
C ILE A 196 -9.53 2.98 -19.29
N TYR A 197 -9.59 1.80 -19.88
CA TYR A 197 -8.75 1.40 -21.01
C TYR A 197 -9.59 0.92 -22.18
N ASN A 198 -9.45 1.57 -23.33
CA ASN A 198 -10.10 1.15 -24.57
C ASN A 198 -9.21 0.14 -25.30
N ARG A 199 -9.69 -1.10 -25.43
CA ARG A 199 -8.92 -2.19 -26.05
C ARG A 199 -8.76 -2.07 -27.56
N ASP A 200 -9.69 -1.41 -28.26
CA ASP A 200 -9.63 -1.26 -29.72
C ASP A 200 -8.52 -0.27 -30.14
N VAL A 201 -8.48 0.88 -29.48
CA VAL A 201 -7.56 1.99 -29.84
C VAL A 201 -6.34 2.09 -28.93
N LYS A 202 -6.24 1.21 -27.92
CA LYS A 202 -5.14 1.09 -26.95
C LYS A 202 -4.82 2.42 -26.29
N LYS A 203 -5.84 3.06 -25.73
CA LYS A 203 -5.75 4.34 -25.02
C LYS A 203 -6.35 4.19 -23.64
N ALA A 204 -5.72 4.84 -22.66
CA ALA A 204 -6.09 4.80 -21.26
C ALA A 204 -6.37 6.21 -20.74
N TRP A 205 -7.36 6.30 -19.86
CA TRP A 205 -7.60 7.44 -18.98
C TRP A 205 -7.43 6.97 -17.54
N PHE A 206 -6.63 7.70 -16.76
CA PHE A 206 -6.41 7.42 -15.34
C PHE A 206 -6.75 8.66 -14.52
N ALA A 207 -7.46 8.45 -13.41
CA ALA A 207 -7.66 9.44 -12.37
C ALA A 207 -7.29 8.85 -11.00
N GLY A 208 -6.49 9.56 -10.21
CA GLY A 208 -6.03 9.09 -8.90
C GLY A 208 -5.81 10.23 -7.91
N ALA A 209 -6.31 10.09 -6.69
CA ALA A 209 -6.09 11.02 -5.60
C ALA A 209 -4.61 11.00 -5.20
N LEU A 210 -3.96 12.16 -5.21
CA LEU A 210 -2.59 12.30 -4.71
C LEU A 210 -2.55 12.51 -3.20
N THR A 211 -3.64 12.96 -2.58
CA THR A 211 -3.73 13.20 -1.14
C THR A 211 -5.01 12.60 -0.53
N SER A 212 -4.99 12.27 0.76
CA SER A 212 -6.16 11.82 1.53
C SER A 212 -6.02 12.18 3.01
N GLU A 213 -5.89 13.49 3.27
CA GLU A 213 -5.62 14.02 4.61
C GLU A 213 -6.90 14.28 5.39
N LYS A 214 -7.93 14.80 4.72
CA LYS A 214 -9.23 15.12 5.33
C LYS A 214 -10.36 14.41 4.65
N TRP A 215 -10.29 14.30 3.32
CA TRP A 215 -11.35 13.70 2.54
C TRP A 215 -10.93 12.35 2.00
N ILE A 216 -11.95 11.57 1.72
CA ILE A 216 -11.83 10.50 0.77
C ILE A 216 -12.19 11.00 -0.63
N THR A 217 -11.51 10.50 -1.66
CA THR A 217 -11.86 10.77 -3.05
C THR A 217 -12.66 9.61 -3.63
N VAL A 218 -13.89 9.87 -4.07
CA VAL A 218 -14.79 8.89 -4.70
C VAL A 218 -15.01 9.27 -6.17
N LEU A 219 -14.73 8.32 -7.07
CA LEU A 219 -14.87 8.45 -8.52
C LEU A 219 -16.10 7.67 -8.97
N ARG A 220 -16.98 8.27 -9.77
CA ARG A 220 -18.26 7.67 -10.18
C ARG A 220 -18.44 7.79 -11.68
N LEU A 221 -18.26 6.68 -12.39
CA LEU A 221 -18.54 6.54 -13.82
C LEU A 221 -19.91 5.90 -14.02
N ARG A 222 -20.90 6.72 -14.39
CA ARG A 222 -22.28 6.29 -14.65
C ARG A 222 -22.39 5.77 -16.08
N VAL A 223 -23.06 4.64 -16.23
CA VAL A 223 -23.23 3.94 -17.52
C VAL A 223 -24.72 3.77 -17.79
N ASP A 224 -25.16 3.97 -19.03
CA ASP A 224 -26.46 3.44 -19.48
C ASP A 224 -26.25 1.96 -19.86
N PRO A 225 -26.71 1.00 -19.03
CA PRO A 225 -26.46 -0.42 -19.28
C PRO A 225 -27.13 -0.93 -20.56
N LYS A 226 -28.14 -0.23 -21.10
CA LYS A 226 -28.79 -0.63 -22.35
C LYS A 226 -27.98 -0.23 -23.58
N GLN A 227 -27.27 0.89 -23.49
CA GLN A 227 -26.49 1.44 -24.59
C GLN A 227 -24.99 1.14 -24.45
N ALA A 228 -24.56 0.64 -23.27
CA ALA A 228 -23.17 0.34 -22.94
C ALA A 228 -22.24 1.54 -23.19
N ASN A 229 -22.71 2.75 -22.85
CA ASN A 229 -21.97 4.00 -22.95
C ASN A 229 -21.98 4.77 -21.63
N SER A 230 -20.94 5.57 -21.43
CA SER A 230 -20.84 6.47 -20.29
C SER A 230 -21.80 7.66 -20.44
N VAL A 231 -22.50 7.99 -19.36
CA VAL A 231 -23.46 9.09 -19.30
C VAL A 231 -23.09 10.16 -18.28
N GLY A 232 -22.14 9.87 -17.39
CA GLY A 232 -21.58 10.85 -16.48
C GLY A 232 -20.31 10.37 -15.79
N TYR A 233 -19.42 11.30 -15.47
CA TYR A 233 -18.22 11.03 -14.68
C TYR A 233 -18.01 12.11 -13.63
N GLU A 234 -17.91 11.70 -12.37
CA GLU A 234 -17.82 12.60 -11.21
C GLU A 234 -16.62 12.19 -10.34
N ILE A 235 -15.87 13.17 -9.82
CA ILE A 235 -14.82 12.94 -8.82
C ILE A 235 -15.07 13.89 -7.65
N ASP A 236 -15.37 13.33 -6.48
CA ASP A 236 -15.72 14.06 -5.27
C ASP A 236 -14.71 13.81 -4.15
N SER A 237 -14.22 14.88 -3.54
CA SER A 237 -13.69 14.84 -2.17
C SER A 237 -14.87 14.93 -1.19
N THR A 238 -15.07 13.90 -0.38
CA THR A 238 -16.22 13.73 0.52
C THR A 238 -15.80 13.08 1.84
N GLY A 239 -16.73 12.96 2.80
CA GLY A 239 -16.55 12.13 4.00
C GLY A 239 -16.71 10.64 3.72
N THR A 240 -16.45 9.80 4.73
CA THR A 240 -16.44 8.33 4.60
C THR A 240 -17.83 7.67 4.70
N THR A 241 -18.88 8.44 4.96
CA THR A 241 -20.21 7.95 5.31
C THR A 241 -20.83 7.05 4.23
N GLU A 242 -20.66 7.38 2.96
CA GLU A 242 -21.13 6.53 1.84
C GLU A 242 -20.58 5.10 1.94
N LEU A 243 -19.29 4.97 2.28
CA LEU A 243 -18.61 3.68 2.31
C LEU A 243 -18.89 2.94 3.62
N THR A 244 -18.89 3.64 4.76
CA THR A 244 -19.18 3.00 6.05
C THR A 244 -20.63 2.53 6.14
N GLN A 245 -21.60 3.20 5.51
CA GLN A 245 -22.99 2.75 5.44
C GLN A 245 -23.18 1.41 4.72
N GLU A 246 -22.25 1.02 3.84
CA GLU A 246 -22.26 -0.29 3.19
C GLU A 246 -21.49 -1.34 4.01
N ASN A 247 -20.82 -0.91 5.09
CA ASN A 247 -19.84 -1.68 5.86
C ASN A 247 -20.09 -1.58 7.37
N SER A 248 -19.21 -0.95 8.15
CA SER A 248 -19.29 -0.87 9.62
C SER A 248 -20.61 -0.29 10.15
N LEU A 249 -21.27 0.58 9.38
CA LEU A 249 -22.54 1.22 9.71
C LEU A 249 -23.76 0.61 8.99
N ALA A 250 -23.62 -0.52 8.28
CA ALA A 250 -24.72 -1.14 7.52
C ALA A 250 -25.98 -1.39 8.37
N ASN A 251 -25.78 -1.75 9.64
CA ASN A 251 -26.85 -2.04 10.60
C ASN A 251 -27.09 -0.92 11.63
N SER A 252 -26.50 0.27 11.43
CA SER A 252 -26.63 1.42 12.33
C SER A 252 -27.96 2.16 12.16
N GLY A 253 -28.40 2.87 13.20
CA GLY A 253 -29.54 3.79 13.13
C GLY A 253 -29.19 5.10 12.40
N PRO A 254 -30.17 5.88 11.91
CA PRO A 254 -29.90 7.16 11.23
C PRO A 254 -29.08 8.15 12.04
N GLU A 255 -29.16 8.09 13.37
CA GLU A 255 -28.38 8.94 14.30
C GLU A 255 -26.87 8.73 14.20
N ASP A 256 -26.42 7.54 13.81
CA ASP A 256 -25.01 7.16 13.73
C ASP A 256 -24.43 7.35 12.31
N ARG A 257 -25.29 7.64 11.32
CA ARG A 257 -24.91 7.84 9.91
C ARG A 257 -24.67 9.32 9.64
N ILE A 258 -23.69 9.88 10.34
CA ILE A 258 -23.36 11.30 10.25
C ILE A 258 -22.63 11.57 8.93
N GLU A 259 -23.07 12.58 8.20
CA GLU A 259 -22.36 13.08 7.02
C GLU A 259 -21.32 14.12 7.44
N LEU A 260 -20.13 14.04 6.86
CA LEU A 260 -19.09 15.04 7.10
C LEU A 260 -19.58 16.43 6.70
N SER A 261 -19.36 17.40 7.59
CA SER A 261 -19.74 18.80 7.37
C SER A 261 -18.75 19.71 8.08
N LEU A 262 -17.79 20.24 7.33
CA LEU A 262 -16.72 21.07 7.87
C LEU A 262 -17.09 22.56 7.78
N PRO A 263 -16.99 23.33 8.87
CA PRO A 263 -17.19 24.77 8.81
C PRO A 263 -16.02 25.45 8.11
N VAL A 264 -16.33 26.51 7.37
CA VAL A 264 -15.37 27.45 6.80
C VAL A 264 -15.78 28.84 7.28
N GLY A 265 -14.98 29.42 8.18
CA GLY A 265 -15.22 30.75 8.73
C GLY A 265 -15.02 31.87 7.69
N ALA A 266 -15.46 33.09 8.02
CA ALA A 266 -15.27 34.24 7.15
C ALA A 266 -13.77 34.49 6.91
N GLY A 267 -13.34 34.54 5.64
CA GLY A 267 -11.94 34.68 5.25
C GLY A 267 -11.12 33.39 5.31
N GLU A 268 -11.70 32.27 5.74
CA GLU A 268 -11.05 30.95 5.69
C GLU A 268 -11.34 30.24 4.35
N HIS A 269 -10.58 29.17 4.09
CA HIS A 269 -10.76 28.34 2.91
C HIS A 269 -10.64 26.85 3.26
N LEU A 270 -11.17 26.01 2.38
CA LEU A 270 -11.09 24.56 2.47
C LEU A 270 -10.82 23.96 1.09
N SER A 271 -9.78 23.15 0.99
CA SER A 271 -9.36 22.52 -0.26
C SER A 271 -9.87 21.09 -0.38
N SER A 272 -10.14 20.66 -1.60
CA SER A 272 -10.28 19.25 -1.96
C SER A 272 -8.95 18.53 -1.82
N GLU A 273 -8.99 17.20 -1.91
CA GLU A 273 -7.78 16.44 -2.22
C GLU A 273 -7.28 16.82 -3.62
N ARG A 274 -5.98 16.68 -3.83
CA ARG A 274 -5.36 16.85 -5.14
C ARG A 274 -5.60 15.59 -5.96
N VAL A 275 -6.04 15.72 -7.21
CA VAL A 275 -6.32 14.57 -8.08
C VAL A 275 -5.47 14.63 -9.34
N MET A 276 -4.66 13.60 -9.58
CA MET A 276 -3.94 13.37 -10.83
C MET A 276 -4.89 12.88 -11.91
N LEU A 277 -4.75 13.41 -13.11
CA LEU A 277 -5.39 12.94 -14.33
C LEU A 277 -4.30 12.67 -15.37
N SER A 278 -4.30 11.46 -15.94
CA SER A 278 -3.32 11.10 -16.96
C SER A 278 -3.94 10.32 -18.10
N PHE A 279 -3.27 10.37 -19.24
CA PHE A 279 -3.69 9.73 -20.47
C PHE A 279 -2.47 9.16 -21.19
N GLY A 280 -2.62 7.98 -21.76
CA GLY A 280 -1.54 7.35 -22.50
C GLY A 280 -1.99 6.08 -23.19
N ARG A 281 -1.06 5.41 -23.85
CA ARG A 281 -1.30 4.08 -24.45
C ARG A 281 -0.87 2.94 -23.55
N ASP A 282 0.13 3.20 -22.71
CA ASP A 282 0.67 2.28 -21.74
C ASP A 282 0.03 2.58 -20.38
N TYR A 283 -0.97 1.79 -20.00
CA TYR A 283 -1.65 1.96 -18.72
C TYR A 283 -0.76 1.55 -17.53
N HIS A 284 0.25 0.70 -17.73
CA HIS A 284 1.21 0.38 -16.67
C HIS A 284 2.04 1.61 -16.32
N ALA A 285 2.52 2.35 -17.32
CA ALA A 285 3.26 3.59 -17.11
C ALA A 285 2.43 4.67 -16.37
N LEU A 286 1.11 4.72 -16.61
CA LEU A 286 0.21 5.62 -15.89
C LEU A 286 0.13 5.27 -14.39
N LEU A 287 -0.04 3.98 -14.09
CA LEU A 287 -0.10 3.46 -12.71
C LEU A 287 1.25 3.62 -11.99
N GLU A 288 2.37 3.30 -12.66
CA GLU A 288 3.73 3.45 -12.11
C GLU A 288 4.07 4.92 -11.84
N THR A 289 3.65 5.83 -12.74
CA THR A 289 3.78 7.29 -12.50
C THR A 289 3.02 7.70 -11.25
N TYR A 290 1.77 7.26 -11.12
CA TYR A 290 0.95 7.57 -9.94
C TYR A 290 1.60 7.04 -8.65
N GLY A 291 2.12 5.81 -8.67
CA GLY A 291 2.93 5.23 -7.61
C GLY A 291 4.09 6.12 -7.18
N ASP A 292 4.93 6.54 -8.14
CA ASP A 292 6.09 7.41 -7.86
C ASP A 292 5.69 8.75 -7.25
N LEU A 293 4.63 9.37 -7.77
CA LEU A 293 4.15 10.66 -7.26
C LEU A 293 3.66 10.55 -5.81
N VAL A 294 2.91 9.50 -5.47
CA VAL A 294 2.48 9.24 -4.08
C VAL A 294 3.69 9.00 -3.19
N ARG A 295 4.66 8.17 -3.62
CA ARG A 295 5.90 7.90 -2.88
C ARG A 295 6.64 9.18 -2.52
N ARG A 296 6.81 10.08 -3.49
CA ARG A 296 7.51 11.36 -3.32
C ARG A 296 6.74 12.35 -2.46
N LEU A 297 5.42 12.46 -2.67
CA LEU A 297 4.58 13.43 -1.98
C LEU A 297 4.44 13.12 -0.48
N HIS A 298 4.35 11.83 -0.15
CA HIS A 298 4.11 11.35 1.21
C HIS A 298 5.35 10.83 1.92
N HIS A 299 6.51 10.88 1.26
CA HIS A 299 7.75 10.30 1.77
C HIS A 299 7.56 8.85 2.25
N ALA A 300 6.94 8.04 1.39
CA ALA A 300 6.52 6.69 1.75
C ALA A 300 7.68 5.84 2.30
N ARG A 301 7.38 5.05 3.34
CA ARG A 301 8.39 4.33 4.13
C ARG A 301 8.64 2.93 3.57
N THR A 302 9.24 2.85 2.40
CA THR A 302 9.28 1.61 1.63
C THR A 302 10.67 0.99 1.48
N THR A 303 11.65 1.39 2.29
CA THR A 303 13.06 0.99 2.12
C THR A 303 13.50 -0.18 2.99
N ALA A 304 12.67 -0.64 3.94
CA ALA A 304 13.03 -1.79 4.78
C ALA A 304 13.13 -3.07 3.94
N PRO A 305 13.97 -4.04 4.32
CA PRO A 305 13.96 -5.35 3.68
C PRO A 305 12.57 -5.98 3.69
N THR A 306 12.25 -6.77 2.67
CA THR A 306 11.00 -7.53 2.61
C THR A 306 10.90 -8.46 3.83
N PRO A 307 9.81 -8.39 4.63
CA PRO A 307 9.54 -9.38 5.66
C PRO A 307 9.30 -10.77 5.04
N ILE A 308 10.02 -11.77 5.54
CA ILE A 308 9.91 -13.16 5.12
C ILE A 308 9.80 -13.98 6.40
N GLY A 309 8.73 -14.77 6.55
CA GLY A 309 8.45 -15.38 7.85
C GLY A 309 7.21 -16.24 7.92
N TRP A 310 6.60 -16.26 9.10
CA TRP A 310 5.43 -17.05 9.43
C TRP A 310 4.35 -16.20 10.09
N TRP A 311 3.11 -16.43 9.69
CA TRP A 311 1.92 -15.76 10.17
C TRP A 311 0.87 -16.77 10.65
N SER A 312 0.29 -16.54 11.82
CA SER A 312 -0.52 -17.56 12.48
C SER A 312 -1.97 -17.68 12.03
N TRP A 313 -2.53 -16.65 11.39
CA TRP A 313 -3.99 -16.51 11.22
C TRP A 313 -4.61 -17.67 10.44
N THR A 314 -4.16 -17.93 9.22
CA THR A 314 -4.81 -18.93 8.36
C THR A 314 -4.70 -20.36 8.88
N ALA A 315 -3.67 -20.66 9.66
CA ALA A 315 -3.46 -21.97 10.28
C ALA A 315 -4.28 -22.17 11.57
N TYR A 316 -4.41 -21.12 12.38
CA TYR A 316 -4.89 -21.25 13.75
C TYR A 316 -6.10 -20.40 14.09
N TYR A 317 -6.33 -19.30 13.39
CA TYR A 317 -7.32 -18.27 13.70
C TYR A 317 -7.25 -17.93 15.20
N PHE A 318 -8.38 -17.92 15.89
CA PHE A 318 -8.44 -17.73 17.34
C PHE A 318 -7.86 -18.90 18.16
N GLY A 319 -7.50 -20.03 17.55
CA GLY A 319 -7.06 -21.25 18.24
C GLY A 319 -5.62 -21.23 18.76
N LEU A 320 -4.78 -20.27 18.34
CA LEU A 320 -3.37 -20.23 18.75
C LEU A 320 -3.24 -20.00 20.27
N ASN A 321 -2.37 -20.77 20.91
CA ASN A 321 -1.99 -20.63 22.32
C ASN A 321 -0.46 -20.59 22.48
N GLN A 322 0.00 -20.29 23.69
CA GLN A 322 1.42 -20.11 24.01
C GLN A 322 2.32 -21.28 23.59
N ASP A 323 1.95 -22.52 23.90
CA ASP A 323 2.82 -23.67 23.67
C ASP A 323 2.85 -24.05 22.18
N THR A 324 1.70 -23.91 21.50
CA THR A 324 1.62 -24.06 20.04
C THR A 324 2.43 -22.99 19.31
N ALA A 325 2.38 -21.73 19.76
CA ALA A 325 3.19 -20.65 19.22
C ALA A 325 4.69 -20.93 19.40
N LEU A 326 5.12 -21.32 20.60
CA LEU A 326 6.53 -21.66 20.86
C LEU A 326 7.02 -22.86 20.03
N THR A 327 6.15 -23.83 19.76
CA THR A 327 6.46 -24.97 18.89
C THR A 327 6.74 -24.50 17.46
N ASN A 328 5.90 -23.62 16.90
CA ASN A 328 6.13 -23.05 15.57
C ASN A 328 7.38 -22.15 15.53
N ALA A 329 7.62 -21.34 16.56
CA ALA A 329 8.83 -20.52 16.65
C ALA A 329 10.12 -21.37 16.68
N GLN A 330 10.13 -22.44 17.48
CA GLN A 330 11.26 -23.38 17.53
C GLN A 330 11.49 -24.03 16.18
N PHE A 331 10.43 -24.47 15.52
CA PHE A 331 10.50 -25.05 14.19
C PHE A 331 11.09 -24.06 13.17
N LEU A 332 10.49 -22.86 13.07
CA LEU A 332 10.91 -21.81 12.15
C LEU A 332 12.41 -21.51 12.31
N SER A 333 12.86 -21.36 13.56
CA SER A 333 14.26 -21.12 13.89
C SER A 333 15.20 -22.25 13.48
N GLN A 334 14.78 -23.51 13.59
CA GLN A 334 15.65 -24.67 13.36
C GLN A 334 15.74 -25.05 11.88
N HIS A 335 14.71 -24.76 11.08
CA HIS A 335 14.58 -25.30 9.74
C HIS A 335 14.59 -24.23 8.63
N LEU A 336 14.06 -23.03 8.90
CA LEU A 336 13.77 -22.04 7.85
C LEU A 336 14.47 -20.69 8.05
N LYS A 337 14.89 -20.35 9.28
CA LYS A 337 15.58 -19.08 9.58
C LYS A 337 16.84 -18.86 8.74
N ASP A 338 17.68 -19.88 8.58
CA ASP A 338 18.90 -19.76 7.76
C ASP A 338 18.60 -19.51 6.28
N GLN A 339 17.38 -19.85 5.84
CA GLN A 339 16.88 -19.55 4.50
C GLN A 339 16.30 -18.15 4.37
N GLY A 340 16.11 -17.42 5.47
CA GLY A 340 15.60 -16.04 5.50
C GLY A 340 14.23 -15.87 6.15
N TYR A 341 13.57 -16.95 6.59
CA TYR A 341 12.29 -16.85 7.29
C TYR A 341 12.53 -16.54 8.78
N ASP A 342 12.70 -15.26 9.10
CA ASP A 342 13.04 -14.81 10.45
C ASP A 342 11.92 -14.01 11.15
N PHE A 343 10.87 -13.60 10.45
CA PHE A 343 9.68 -13.01 11.07
C PHE A 343 8.75 -14.08 11.65
N PHE A 344 8.30 -13.88 12.89
CA PHE A 344 7.36 -14.74 13.59
C PHE A 344 6.19 -13.89 14.11
N HIS A 345 5.03 -14.00 13.46
CA HIS A 345 3.90 -13.11 13.66
C HIS A 345 2.70 -13.84 14.29
N ILE A 346 2.31 -13.41 15.50
CA ILE A 346 1.09 -13.84 16.19
C ILE A 346 -0.07 -12.90 15.83
N ASP A 347 -1.10 -13.44 15.20
CA ASP A 347 -2.29 -12.72 14.75
C ASP A 347 -3.40 -12.63 15.83
N GLU A 348 -4.62 -12.22 15.43
CA GLU A 348 -5.76 -11.97 16.30
C GLU A 348 -6.08 -13.17 17.20
N GLY A 349 -6.28 -12.90 18.51
CA GLY A 349 -6.77 -13.88 19.48
C GLY A 349 -5.90 -14.07 20.71
N TYR A 350 -4.73 -13.41 20.75
CA TYR A 350 -3.89 -13.31 21.95
C TYR A 350 -4.44 -12.32 22.97
N GLN A 351 -5.07 -11.23 22.51
CA GLN A 351 -5.56 -10.14 23.33
C GLN A 351 -6.81 -10.51 24.14
N TYR A 352 -7.02 -9.85 25.28
CA TYR A 352 -8.21 -10.05 26.13
C TYR A 352 -9.53 -9.60 25.44
N ALA A 353 -9.45 -8.50 24.70
CA ALA A 353 -10.55 -7.89 23.95
C ALA A 353 -10.01 -6.96 22.84
N ARG A 354 -10.84 -6.57 21.85
CA ARG A 354 -10.47 -5.47 20.94
C ARG A 354 -10.39 -4.17 21.75
N GLY A 355 -9.28 -3.45 21.60
CA GLY A 355 -8.92 -2.34 22.47
C GLY A 355 -8.22 -2.75 23.78
N GLU A 356 -7.57 -3.93 23.82
CA GLU A 356 -6.75 -4.42 24.96
C GLU A 356 -5.44 -5.09 24.46
N TYR A 357 -4.75 -4.47 23.50
CA TYR A 357 -3.60 -5.08 22.81
C TYR A 357 -2.34 -5.23 23.69
N GLY A 358 -2.26 -4.49 24.80
CA GLY A 358 -1.21 -4.68 25.82
C GLY A 358 -1.54 -5.75 26.86
N THR A 359 -2.65 -6.46 26.72
CA THR A 359 -3.19 -7.41 27.72
C THR A 359 -3.60 -8.72 27.05
N ALA A 360 -2.85 -9.79 27.28
CA ALA A 360 -3.17 -11.09 26.71
C ALA A 360 -4.24 -11.87 27.49
N ASP A 361 -4.97 -12.75 26.81
CA ASP A 361 -5.85 -13.75 27.43
C ASP A 361 -5.00 -14.78 28.16
N ALA A 362 -4.94 -14.65 29.49
CA ALA A 362 -4.18 -15.53 30.37
C ALA A 362 -4.59 -17.01 30.30
N ARG A 363 -5.75 -17.36 29.71
CA ARG A 363 -6.12 -18.77 29.49
C ARG A 363 -5.33 -19.41 28.36
N LYS A 364 -4.99 -18.64 27.33
CA LYS A 364 -4.19 -19.08 26.17
C LYS A 364 -2.71 -18.78 26.34
N TYR A 365 -2.40 -17.69 27.03
CA TYR A 365 -1.04 -17.17 27.26
C TYR A 365 -0.76 -16.99 28.74
N PRO A 366 -0.75 -18.08 29.54
CA PRO A 366 -0.65 -18.01 31.00
C PRO A 366 0.66 -17.40 31.53
N ALA A 367 1.73 -17.39 30.72
CA ALA A 367 2.98 -16.73 31.07
C ALA A 367 3.10 -15.30 30.52
N GLY A 368 2.08 -14.81 29.81
CA GLY A 368 2.08 -13.51 29.13
C GLY A 368 2.93 -13.48 27.86
N MET A 369 2.73 -12.42 27.06
CA MET A 369 3.44 -12.26 25.78
C MET A 369 4.90 -11.88 25.96
N GLU A 370 5.26 -11.12 27.00
CA GLU A 370 6.65 -10.71 27.26
C GLU A 370 7.60 -11.92 27.29
N ARG A 371 7.25 -12.95 28.07
CA ARG A 371 8.07 -14.16 28.20
C ARG A 371 8.05 -15.01 26.93
N LEU A 372 6.91 -15.07 26.23
CA LEU A 372 6.81 -15.78 24.96
C LEU A 372 7.75 -15.15 23.94
N GLU A 373 7.67 -13.84 23.75
CA GLU A 373 8.45 -13.12 22.74
C GLU A 373 9.93 -13.00 23.10
N ASP A 374 10.27 -13.00 24.40
CA ASP A 374 11.64 -13.21 24.86
C ASP A 374 12.21 -14.54 24.37
N ASN A 375 11.43 -15.62 24.36
CA ASN A 375 11.88 -16.90 23.82
C ASN A 375 12.02 -16.84 22.30
N VAL A 376 11.08 -16.22 21.59
CA VAL A 376 11.13 -16.02 20.13
C VAL A 376 12.41 -15.26 19.75
N ARG A 377 12.74 -14.17 20.45
CA ARG A 377 14.01 -13.45 20.25
C ARG A 377 15.24 -14.28 20.55
N ARG A 378 15.22 -15.12 21.59
CA ARG A 378 16.36 -16.01 21.92
C ARG A 378 16.59 -17.10 20.87
N LEU A 379 15.56 -17.42 20.09
CA LEU A 379 15.68 -18.27 18.90
C LEU A 379 16.25 -17.50 17.69
N GLY A 380 16.44 -16.18 17.81
CA GLY A 380 16.96 -15.32 16.76
C GLY A 380 15.90 -14.94 15.71
N LEU A 381 14.62 -14.99 16.08
CA LEU A 381 13.50 -14.57 15.26
C LEU A 381 13.08 -13.14 15.63
N ILE A 382 12.33 -12.49 14.73
CA ILE A 382 11.79 -11.15 14.84
C ILE A 382 10.30 -11.24 15.20
N PRO A 383 9.91 -10.86 16.44
CA PRO A 383 8.52 -10.90 16.86
C PRO A 383 7.62 -9.90 16.12
N GLY A 384 6.48 -10.40 15.67
CA GLY A 384 5.38 -9.67 15.06
C GLY A 384 4.07 -9.85 15.83
N ILE A 385 3.22 -8.82 15.87
CA ILE A 385 1.91 -8.91 16.55
C ILE A 385 0.79 -8.20 15.77
N TRP A 386 -0.42 -8.74 15.84
CA TRP A 386 -1.62 -8.09 15.31
C TRP A 386 -2.26 -7.12 16.32
N THR A 387 -2.86 -6.04 15.81
CA THR A 387 -3.73 -5.12 16.56
C THR A 387 -4.82 -4.57 15.65
N SER A 388 -5.97 -4.16 16.18
CA SER A 388 -6.89 -3.25 15.47
C SER A 388 -6.97 -1.90 16.20
N PRO A 389 -6.06 -0.95 15.87
CA PRO A 389 -5.67 0.17 16.75
C PRO A 389 -6.83 1.05 17.22
N PHE A 390 -7.86 1.18 16.40
CA PHE A 390 -8.94 2.16 16.59
C PHE A 390 -10.28 1.53 16.95
N GLN A 391 -10.34 0.19 17.06
CA GLN A 391 -11.54 -0.51 17.50
C GLN A 391 -11.52 -0.77 19.01
N VAL A 392 -12.67 -0.53 19.63
CA VAL A 392 -12.88 -0.70 21.07
C VAL A 392 -14.09 -1.59 21.31
N SER A 393 -13.91 -2.71 22.00
CA SER A 393 -15.01 -3.61 22.38
C SER A 393 -15.64 -3.20 23.72
N GLU A 394 -16.87 -3.63 23.96
CA GLU A 394 -17.57 -3.36 25.23
C GLU A 394 -16.89 -3.96 26.48
N ARG A 395 -15.98 -4.93 26.32
CA ARG A 395 -15.21 -5.51 27.44
C ARG A 395 -13.89 -4.80 27.69
N SER A 396 -13.44 -3.93 26.79
CA SER A 396 -12.19 -3.17 26.96
C SER A 396 -12.28 -2.18 28.12
N TRP A 397 -11.13 -1.86 28.71
CA TRP A 397 -11.00 -0.86 29.76
C TRP A 397 -11.45 0.53 29.28
N VAL A 398 -11.12 0.88 28.02
CA VAL A 398 -11.56 2.16 27.42
C VAL A 398 -13.08 2.26 27.43
N TYR A 399 -13.80 1.24 26.97
CA TYR A 399 -15.27 1.30 26.98
C TYR A 399 -15.85 1.37 28.40
N GLN A 400 -15.29 0.64 29.35
CA GLN A 400 -15.81 0.56 30.71
C GLN A 400 -15.57 1.86 31.51
N ASN A 401 -14.46 2.57 31.24
CA ASN A 401 -14.01 3.68 32.07
C ASN A 401 -14.00 5.04 31.34
N HIS A 402 -13.91 5.04 30.01
CA HIS A 402 -13.66 6.24 29.20
C HIS A 402 -14.52 6.26 27.93
N LYS A 403 -15.84 6.17 28.08
CA LYS A 403 -16.76 6.30 26.94
C LYS A 403 -16.64 7.65 26.25
N ASP A 404 -16.20 8.68 26.97
CA ASP A 404 -15.88 10.01 26.46
C ASP A 404 -14.72 10.02 25.43
N TRP A 405 -13.91 8.96 25.38
CA TRP A 405 -12.84 8.78 24.39
C TRP A 405 -13.31 8.09 23.12
N LEU A 406 -14.61 7.80 22.97
CA LEU A 406 -15.16 7.19 21.77
C LEU A 406 -15.71 8.26 20.82
N VAL A 407 -15.87 7.91 19.56
CA VAL A 407 -16.59 8.78 18.60
C VAL A 407 -18.08 8.74 18.92
N HIS A 408 -18.70 9.91 19.07
CA HIS A 408 -20.11 10.03 19.45
C HIS A 408 -20.99 10.51 18.30
N ASN A 409 -22.27 10.17 18.36
CA ASN A 409 -23.28 10.80 17.53
C ASN A 409 -23.71 12.17 18.09
N HIS A 410 -24.61 12.88 17.39
CA HIS A 410 -25.10 14.19 17.83
C HIS A 410 -25.93 14.16 19.13
N LYS A 411 -26.34 12.99 19.63
CA LYS A 411 -27.00 12.82 20.93
C LYS A 411 -26.00 12.62 22.08
N GLY A 412 -24.70 12.55 21.78
CA GLY A 412 -23.67 12.24 22.77
C GLY A 412 -23.61 10.76 23.14
N GLU A 413 -24.05 9.86 22.23
CA GLU A 413 -23.95 8.41 22.42
C GLU A 413 -22.81 7.84 21.55
N PRO A 414 -21.99 6.89 22.05
CA PRO A 414 -20.93 6.27 21.25
C PRO A 414 -21.48 5.55 20.01
N ILE A 415 -20.87 5.78 18.85
CA ILE A 415 -21.28 5.17 17.57
C ILE A 415 -20.85 3.71 17.52
N ARG A 416 -21.78 2.85 17.12
CA ARG A 416 -21.56 1.41 16.96
C ARG A 416 -20.95 1.12 15.59
N ALA A 417 -19.76 0.52 15.56
CA ALA A 417 -18.99 0.25 14.35
C ALA A 417 -18.84 -1.25 14.06
N GLY A 418 -19.91 -2.02 14.24
CA GLY A 418 -19.93 -3.46 13.98
C GLY A 418 -19.75 -4.32 15.23
N ARG A 419 -19.26 -5.55 15.06
CA ARG A 419 -19.10 -6.55 16.12
C ARG A 419 -17.83 -7.36 15.85
N VAL A 420 -17.22 -7.91 16.90
CA VAL A 420 -16.19 -8.94 16.71
C VAL A 420 -16.81 -10.12 15.96
N THR A 421 -16.06 -10.75 15.06
CA THR A 421 -16.51 -11.82 14.16
C THR A 421 -17.14 -13.00 14.92
N LYS A 422 -17.88 -13.86 14.22
CA LYS A 422 -18.71 -14.92 14.83
C LYS A 422 -17.82 -16.00 15.44
N ASP A 423 -18.18 -16.44 16.65
CA ASP A 423 -17.67 -17.67 17.24
C ASP A 423 -18.14 -18.89 16.39
N PRO A 424 -17.21 -19.74 15.90
CA PRO A 424 -17.54 -20.89 15.04
C PRO A 424 -18.46 -21.92 15.73
N GLU A 425 -18.36 -22.09 17.05
CA GLU A 425 -19.11 -23.09 17.80
C GLU A 425 -20.49 -22.59 18.23
N THR A 426 -20.62 -21.31 18.59
CA THR A 426 -21.82 -20.80 19.27
C THR A 426 -22.74 -19.95 18.39
N LYS A 427 -22.28 -19.48 17.23
CA LYS A 427 -23.02 -18.59 16.30
C LYS A 427 -23.63 -17.35 17.00
N LYS A 428 -23.14 -16.96 18.18
CA LYS A 428 -23.56 -15.75 18.88
C LYS A 428 -22.67 -14.60 18.44
N ASN A 429 -23.30 -13.45 18.22
CA ASN A 429 -22.59 -12.19 18.07
C ASN A 429 -21.68 -11.96 19.28
N LEU A 430 -20.37 -11.79 19.03
CA LEU A 430 -19.41 -11.33 20.02
C LEU A 430 -19.57 -9.81 20.28
N ASP A 431 -18.69 -9.28 21.14
CA ASP A 431 -18.71 -7.91 21.68
C ASP A 431 -19.12 -6.85 20.64
N GLN A 432 -19.96 -5.90 21.07
CA GLN A 432 -20.23 -4.70 20.30
C GLN A 432 -18.95 -3.85 20.15
N LEU A 433 -18.66 -3.40 18.93
CA LEU A 433 -17.52 -2.54 18.63
C LEU A 433 -17.91 -1.06 18.53
N PHE A 434 -16.96 -0.21 18.92
CA PHE A 434 -17.00 1.25 18.90
C PHE A 434 -15.66 1.78 18.35
N VAL A 435 -15.63 3.07 18.00
CA VAL A 435 -14.45 3.73 17.44
C VAL A 435 -13.76 4.59 18.51
N LEU A 436 -12.45 4.43 18.65
CA LEU A 436 -11.62 5.28 19.49
C LEU A 436 -11.45 6.67 18.84
N ASP A 437 -11.77 7.72 19.58
CA ASP A 437 -11.48 9.10 19.18
C ASP A 437 -10.02 9.43 19.47
N THR A 438 -9.19 9.27 18.44
CA THR A 438 -7.75 9.56 18.46
C THR A 438 -7.42 11.05 18.57
N THR A 439 -8.40 11.95 18.51
CA THR A 439 -8.21 13.37 18.77
C THR A 439 -8.26 13.69 20.27
N HIS A 440 -8.80 12.78 21.08
CA HIS A 440 -8.86 12.91 22.52
C HIS A 440 -7.47 12.68 23.16
N PRO A 441 -6.93 13.60 23.97
CA PRO A 441 -5.59 13.45 24.57
C PRO A 441 -5.43 12.16 25.40
N GLY A 442 -6.47 11.74 26.11
CA GLY A 442 -6.48 10.49 26.87
C GLY A 442 -6.38 9.24 25.98
N ALA A 443 -7.07 9.23 24.84
CA ALA A 443 -6.97 8.15 23.86
C ALA A 443 -5.57 8.09 23.22
N GLN A 444 -4.96 9.26 22.96
CA GLN A 444 -3.59 9.33 22.46
C GLN A 444 -2.58 8.78 23.48
N GLU A 445 -2.76 9.08 24.76
CA GLU A 445 -1.89 8.51 25.80
C GLU A 445 -2.09 7.00 25.93
N TYR A 446 -3.33 6.52 25.88
CA TYR A 446 -3.63 5.09 25.86
C TYR A 446 -2.96 4.37 24.68
N LEU A 447 -3.00 4.94 23.47
CA LEU A 447 -2.26 4.39 22.32
C LEU A 447 -0.74 4.41 22.60
N ARG A 448 -0.20 5.53 23.09
CA ARG A 448 1.23 5.63 23.40
C ARG A 448 1.69 4.58 24.39
N GLU A 449 0.96 4.38 25.50
CA GLU A 449 1.26 3.37 26.51
C GLU A 449 1.17 1.95 25.93
N THR A 450 0.09 1.65 25.19
CA THR A 450 -0.13 0.33 24.58
C THR A 450 1.01 -0.04 23.64
N TYR A 451 1.32 0.82 22.67
CA TYR A 451 2.33 0.53 21.67
C TYR A 451 3.77 0.64 22.22
N THR A 452 4.00 1.48 23.23
CA THR A 452 5.27 1.49 23.97
C THR A 452 5.48 0.15 24.69
N LYS A 453 4.45 -0.37 25.37
CA LYS A 453 4.51 -1.67 26.05
C LYS A 453 4.82 -2.80 25.08
N VAL A 454 4.07 -2.89 23.98
CA VAL A 454 4.26 -3.89 22.91
C VAL A 454 5.70 -3.88 22.36
N VAL A 455 6.30 -2.70 22.16
CA VAL A 455 7.64 -2.58 21.57
C VAL A 455 8.77 -2.65 22.59
N ARG A 456 8.59 -2.11 23.81
CA ARG A 456 9.65 -1.98 24.82
C ARG A 456 9.68 -3.14 25.80
N GLU A 457 8.51 -3.61 26.23
CA GLU A 457 8.41 -4.74 27.16
C GLU A 457 8.37 -6.05 26.37
N TRP A 458 7.46 -6.18 25.41
CA TRP A 458 7.34 -7.43 24.65
C TRP A 458 8.35 -7.52 23.52
N GLY A 459 9.04 -6.42 23.17
CA GLY A 459 10.10 -6.36 22.16
C GLY A 459 9.67 -6.71 20.73
N ILE A 460 8.41 -6.41 20.39
CA ILE A 460 7.86 -6.54 19.04
C ILE A 460 8.54 -5.58 18.06
N ARG A 461 8.76 -6.01 16.81
CA ARG A 461 9.38 -5.22 15.74
C ARG A 461 8.60 -5.18 14.43
N TYR A 462 7.49 -5.89 14.35
CA TYR A 462 6.51 -5.79 13.28
C TYR A 462 5.10 -5.76 13.88
N ILE A 463 4.24 -4.84 13.44
CA ILE A 463 2.88 -4.70 13.97
C ILE A 463 1.88 -4.53 12.83
N LYS A 464 0.92 -5.46 12.76
CA LYS A 464 -0.25 -5.40 11.87
C LYS A 464 -1.34 -4.53 12.50
N LEU A 465 -1.90 -3.61 11.71
CA LEU A 465 -2.87 -2.59 12.10
C LEU A 465 -4.15 -2.77 11.30
N ASP A 466 -5.08 -3.58 11.82
CA ASP A 466 -6.23 -4.09 11.09
C ASP A 466 -7.53 -3.31 11.33
N PHE A 467 -8.52 -3.52 10.46
CA PHE A 467 -9.88 -2.96 10.52
C PHE A 467 -9.93 -1.42 10.65
N MET A 468 -8.96 -0.73 10.06
CA MET A 468 -8.89 0.72 10.03
C MET A 468 -10.06 1.34 9.24
N GLU A 469 -10.54 0.71 8.16
CA GLU A 469 -11.65 1.22 7.36
C GLU A 469 -12.98 1.21 8.12
N ASP A 470 -13.17 0.21 8.99
CA ASP A 470 -14.34 0.10 9.87
C ASP A 470 -14.37 1.20 10.93
N SER A 471 -13.18 1.68 11.31
CA SER A 471 -12.99 2.74 12.30
C SER A 471 -13.00 4.16 11.70
N ALA A 472 -12.99 4.31 10.38
CA ALA A 472 -13.03 5.60 9.69
C ALA A 472 -14.47 6.14 9.63
N VAL A 473 -15.11 6.33 10.79
CA VAL A 473 -16.52 6.73 10.94
C VAL A 473 -16.66 8.22 11.21
N GLU A 474 -17.46 8.94 10.43
CA GLU A 474 -17.76 10.34 10.72
C GLU A 474 -18.62 10.46 11.99
N GLY A 475 -18.34 11.49 12.80
CA GLY A 475 -19.04 11.71 14.06
C GLY A 475 -18.60 12.97 14.78
N VAL A 476 -18.95 13.05 16.06
CA VAL A 476 -18.53 14.12 16.97
C VAL A 476 -17.25 13.69 17.67
N TYR A 477 -16.17 14.36 17.31
CA TYR A 477 -14.82 14.18 17.87
C TYR A 477 -14.52 15.23 18.95
N HIS A 478 -13.60 14.92 19.85
CA HIS A 478 -13.08 15.79 20.90
C HIS A 478 -12.46 17.05 20.31
N ARG A 479 -11.63 16.90 19.27
CA ARG A 479 -11.20 18.03 18.45
C ARG A 479 -12.34 18.38 17.48
N PRO A 480 -12.96 19.56 17.60
CA PRO A 480 -14.08 19.93 16.73
C PRO A 480 -13.61 20.03 15.28
N ASN A 481 -14.55 19.83 14.35
CA ASN A 481 -14.34 20.00 12.91
C ASN A 481 -13.24 19.08 12.32
N THR A 482 -13.10 17.88 12.89
CA THR A 482 -12.17 16.85 12.41
C THR A 482 -12.94 15.81 11.60
N ALA A 483 -12.41 15.46 10.44
CA ALA A 483 -12.93 14.36 9.61
C ALA A 483 -12.38 13.02 10.10
N ALA A 484 -13.09 11.92 9.82
CA ALA A 484 -12.67 10.59 10.24
C ALA A 484 -11.25 10.20 9.80
N LEU A 485 -10.88 10.53 8.55
CA LEU A 485 -9.54 10.27 8.02
C LEU A 485 -8.45 11.15 8.64
N GLU A 486 -8.78 12.36 9.10
CA GLU A 486 -7.85 13.23 9.84
C GLU A 486 -7.62 12.65 11.26
N ALA A 487 -8.68 12.18 11.93
CA ALA A 487 -8.55 11.50 13.22
C ALA A 487 -7.70 10.22 13.09
N GLN A 488 -7.96 9.38 12.09
CA GLN A 488 -7.17 8.17 11.85
C GLN A 488 -5.67 8.47 11.69
N ARG A 489 -5.30 9.51 10.91
CA ARG A 489 -3.90 9.94 10.76
C ARG A 489 -3.28 10.45 12.05
N ILE A 490 -4.03 11.17 12.89
CA ILE A 490 -3.57 11.56 14.23
C ILE A 490 -3.23 10.32 15.06
N GLY A 491 -4.10 9.29 15.03
CA GLY A 491 -3.86 8.03 15.73
C GLY A 491 -2.61 7.31 15.22
N LEU A 492 -2.46 7.18 13.90
CA LEU A 492 -1.27 6.56 13.28
C LEU A 492 0.02 7.31 13.61
N GLN A 493 -0.02 8.64 13.64
CA GLN A 493 1.13 9.46 14.03
C GLN A 493 1.54 9.19 15.48
N VAL A 494 0.58 9.09 16.41
CA VAL A 494 0.84 8.73 17.80
C VAL A 494 1.46 7.34 17.92
N ILE A 495 0.94 6.36 17.17
CA ILE A 495 1.49 5.01 17.12
C ILE A 495 2.92 5.04 16.59
N ARG A 496 3.17 5.69 15.44
CA ARG A 496 4.50 5.83 14.85
C ARG A 496 5.50 6.45 15.82
N GLU A 497 5.12 7.52 16.51
CA GLU A 497 5.97 8.17 17.50
C GLU A 497 6.29 7.26 18.71
N ALA A 498 5.32 6.45 19.14
CA ALA A 498 5.50 5.52 20.25
C ALA A 498 6.43 4.35 19.90
N VAL A 499 6.27 3.77 18.71
CA VAL A 499 7.03 2.58 18.28
C VAL A 499 8.42 2.91 17.75
N GLY A 500 8.61 4.09 17.14
CA GLY A 500 9.88 4.49 16.53
C GLY A 500 9.99 4.12 15.05
N ASN A 501 11.18 4.36 14.48
CA ASN A 501 11.45 4.12 13.05
C ASN A 501 11.99 2.71 12.75
N ASP A 502 12.34 1.95 13.80
CA ASP A 502 12.89 0.59 13.74
C ASP A 502 11.83 -0.51 13.86
N VAL A 503 10.54 -0.12 13.94
CA VAL A 503 9.39 -1.02 13.96
C VAL A 503 8.63 -0.87 12.65
N LEU A 504 8.37 -2.00 12.00
CA LEU A 504 7.52 -2.06 10.81
C LEU A 504 6.06 -1.98 11.23
N LEU A 505 5.32 -1.04 10.66
CA LEU A 505 3.87 -0.99 10.77
C LEU A 505 3.26 -1.45 9.45
N ASP A 506 2.32 -2.38 9.53
CA ASP A 506 1.59 -2.93 8.40
C ASP A 506 0.14 -2.52 8.46
N LYS A 507 -0.34 -1.77 7.45
CA LYS A 507 -1.74 -1.36 7.40
C LYS A 507 -2.59 -2.47 6.80
N ASP A 508 -3.70 -2.74 7.46
CA ASP A 508 -4.62 -3.80 7.09
C ASP A 508 -6.06 -3.34 7.27
N GLY A 509 -6.92 -3.77 6.35
CA GLY A 509 -8.30 -3.30 6.31
C GLY A 509 -8.33 -1.77 6.39
N SER A 510 -7.72 -1.07 5.44
CA SER A 510 -7.47 0.37 5.52
C SER A 510 -7.71 1.06 4.18
N PRO A 511 -8.13 2.33 4.17
CA PRO A 511 -8.04 3.15 2.96
C PRO A 511 -6.62 3.14 2.40
N MET A 512 -6.45 2.98 1.08
CA MET A 512 -5.12 2.76 0.48
C MET A 512 -4.15 3.92 0.68
N LEU A 513 -4.61 5.16 0.55
CA LEU A 513 -3.73 6.34 0.52
C LEU A 513 -3.52 6.99 1.89
N ASN A 514 -4.54 6.93 2.76
CA ASN A 514 -4.53 7.62 4.05
C ASN A 514 -3.34 7.27 4.98
N PRO A 515 -2.84 6.02 5.07
CA PRO A 515 -1.74 5.69 5.97
C PRO A 515 -0.34 5.88 5.36
N VAL A 516 -0.22 6.22 4.07
CA VAL A 516 1.09 6.35 3.39
C VAL A 516 1.96 7.39 4.11
N GLY A 517 3.24 7.04 4.32
CA GLY A 517 4.20 7.87 5.04
C GLY A 517 4.22 7.64 6.56
N LEU A 518 3.19 7.02 7.12
CA LEU A 518 3.10 6.68 8.56
C LEU A 518 3.36 5.19 8.82
N VAL A 519 3.04 4.33 7.86
CA VAL A 519 3.28 2.87 7.90
C VAL A 519 4.30 2.43 6.85
N ASP A 520 4.85 1.22 6.98
CA ASP A 520 5.91 0.68 6.11
C ASP A 520 5.37 -0.38 5.15
N CYS A 521 4.54 -1.30 5.67
CA CYS A 521 3.89 -2.38 4.94
C CYS A 521 2.40 -2.09 4.72
N GLY A 522 1.76 -2.82 3.81
CA GLY A 522 0.31 -2.69 3.66
C GLY A 522 -0.33 -3.73 2.76
N ARG A 523 -1.44 -4.32 3.23
CA ARG A 523 -2.18 -5.30 2.44
C ARG A 523 -2.72 -4.70 1.15
N ILE A 524 -2.66 -5.49 0.08
CA ILE A 524 -3.10 -5.06 -1.25
C ILE A 524 -4.23 -5.92 -1.82
N SER A 525 -4.72 -6.91 -1.08
CA SER A 525 -5.81 -7.78 -1.54
C SER A 525 -6.62 -8.37 -0.39
N VAL A 526 -7.67 -9.12 -0.75
CA VAL A 526 -8.48 -9.88 0.21
C VAL A 526 -7.64 -10.88 0.99
N ASP A 527 -8.19 -11.34 2.12
CA ASP A 527 -7.55 -12.39 2.91
C ASP A 527 -7.34 -13.66 2.06
N THR A 528 -6.27 -14.39 2.31
CA THR A 528 -6.00 -15.69 1.70
C THR A 528 -6.44 -16.82 2.63
N GLY A 529 -6.02 -18.06 2.35
CA GLY A 529 -6.33 -19.22 3.17
C GLY A 529 -6.00 -20.53 2.47
N HIS A 530 -6.41 -21.65 3.09
CA HIS A 530 -6.13 -23.01 2.62
C HIS A 530 -7.08 -23.48 1.49
N THR A 531 -7.46 -22.58 0.58
CA THR A 531 -8.27 -22.89 -0.60
C THR A 531 -7.73 -22.23 -1.87
N PHE A 532 -7.99 -22.87 -3.02
CA PHE A 532 -7.70 -22.26 -4.31
C PHE A 532 -8.52 -21.00 -4.52
N GLU A 533 -9.79 -21.01 -4.11
CA GLU A 533 -10.71 -19.89 -4.22
C GLU A 533 -10.19 -18.65 -3.49
N ALA A 534 -9.64 -18.79 -2.27
CA ALA A 534 -9.04 -17.65 -1.56
C ALA A 534 -7.86 -17.04 -2.35
N SER A 535 -6.96 -17.88 -2.88
CA SER A 535 -5.86 -17.40 -3.75
C SER A 535 -6.38 -16.74 -5.03
N LYS A 536 -7.43 -17.33 -5.65
CA LYS A 536 -8.07 -16.79 -6.84
C LYS A 536 -8.73 -15.43 -6.56
N GLU A 537 -9.42 -15.28 -5.43
CA GLU A 537 -10.05 -14.01 -5.07
C GLU A 537 -9.04 -12.90 -4.79
N ALA A 538 -7.85 -13.25 -4.29
CA ALA A 538 -6.75 -12.33 -4.08
C ALA A 538 -6.02 -11.88 -5.37
N GLY A 539 -6.06 -12.70 -6.43
CA GLY A 539 -5.36 -12.45 -7.69
C GLY A 539 -5.59 -11.05 -8.31
N PRO A 540 -6.84 -10.62 -8.52
CA PRO A 540 -7.14 -9.30 -9.10
C PRO A 540 -6.60 -8.12 -8.29
N GLY A 541 -6.62 -8.19 -6.95
CA GLY A 541 -6.10 -7.12 -6.09
C GLY A 541 -4.58 -6.98 -6.20
N ILE A 542 -3.86 -8.11 -6.16
CA ILE A 542 -2.40 -8.16 -6.34
C ILE A 542 -2.00 -7.64 -7.73
N ALA A 543 -2.73 -8.02 -8.78
CA ALA A 543 -2.51 -7.50 -10.13
C ALA A 543 -2.78 -5.99 -10.22
N ALA A 544 -3.96 -5.54 -9.79
CA ALA A 544 -4.37 -4.14 -9.92
C ALA A 544 -3.47 -3.18 -9.14
N ARG A 545 -2.87 -3.63 -8.03
CA ARG A 545 -2.08 -2.81 -7.10
C ARG A 545 -0.58 -3.10 -7.15
N TYR A 546 -0.08 -3.81 -8.17
CA TYR A 546 1.36 -4.14 -8.30
C TYR A 546 2.28 -2.91 -8.18
N TYR A 547 1.84 -1.76 -8.71
CA TYR A 547 2.58 -0.50 -8.72
C TYR A 547 2.69 0.13 -7.32
N MET A 548 1.91 -0.31 -6.34
CA MET A 548 1.98 0.19 -4.96
C MET A 548 3.20 -0.37 -4.21
N ASN A 549 3.72 -1.54 -4.62
CA ASN A 549 4.91 -2.10 -4.00
C ASN A 549 6.09 -1.14 -4.18
N ARG A 550 6.77 -0.85 -3.08
CA ARG A 550 7.85 0.12 -2.95
C ARG A 550 7.49 1.59 -3.25
N ASN A 551 6.22 1.88 -3.55
CA ASN A 551 5.72 3.24 -3.78
C ASN A 551 4.82 3.74 -2.66
N PHE A 552 3.83 2.95 -2.26
CA PHE A 552 2.97 3.24 -1.12
C PHE A 552 3.50 2.50 0.11
N PHE A 553 3.77 1.20 -0.07
CA PHE A 553 4.10 0.24 0.98
C PHE A 553 5.12 -0.79 0.48
N ILE A 554 5.71 -1.54 1.39
CA ILE A 554 6.10 -2.94 1.12
C ILE A 554 4.78 -3.71 1.03
N SER A 555 4.43 -4.19 -0.16
CA SER A 555 3.13 -4.83 -0.34
C SER A 555 2.97 -6.05 0.57
N ASP A 556 1.81 -6.18 1.20
CA ASP A 556 1.40 -7.42 1.85
C ASP A 556 0.37 -8.14 0.94
N PRO A 557 0.74 -9.27 0.30
CA PRO A 557 -0.20 -10.09 -0.47
C PRO A 557 -1.07 -11.01 0.41
N ASP A 558 -0.94 -10.89 1.73
CA ASP A 558 -1.34 -11.88 2.73
C ASP A 558 -0.49 -13.17 2.66
N ALA A 559 -0.64 -14.06 3.64
CA ALA A 559 0.19 -15.27 3.69
C ALA A 559 -0.16 -16.28 2.60
N PHE A 560 0.83 -17.05 2.16
CA PHE A 560 0.58 -18.21 1.32
C PHE A 560 0.36 -19.47 2.17
N SER A 561 -0.47 -20.38 1.67
CA SER A 561 -0.74 -21.68 2.28
C SER A 561 -0.41 -22.79 1.30
N VAL A 562 0.47 -23.71 1.69
CA VAL A 562 0.91 -24.82 0.84
C VAL A 562 0.69 -26.19 1.48
N SER A 563 0.42 -26.26 2.79
CA SER A 563 0.26 -27.52 3.50
C SER A 563 -1.00 -28.29 3.08
N ARG A 564 -1.10 -29.53 3.57
CA ARG A 564 -2.32 -30.34 3.45
C ARG A 564 -3.30 -30.09 4.60
N GLN A 565 -3.13 -29.02 5.37
CA GLN A 565 -4.07 -28.64 6.43
C GLN A 565 -5.45 -28.30 5.82
N ALA A 566 -6.50 -28.72 6.52
CA ALA A 566 -7.88 -28.31 6.24
C ALA A 566 -8.45 -27.71 7.52
N VAL A 567 -8.85 -26.44 7.46
CA VAL A 567 -9.42 -25.71 8.60
C VAL A 567 -10.93 -25.70 8.45
N VAL A 568 -11.62 -26.68 9.03
CA VAL A 568 -13.05 -26.90 8.75
C VAL A 568 -14.00 -25.94 9.48
N ASP A 569 -13.52 -25.28 10.53
CA ASP A 569 -14.33 -24.37 11.36
C ASP A 569 -14.56 -23.00 10.67
N GLU A 570 -13.75 -22.68 9.67
CA GLU A 570 -13.77 -21.41 8.95
C GLU A 570 -14.34 -21.60 7.54
N GLU A 571 -15.64 -21.86 7.42
CA GLU A 571 -16.29 -22.23 6.15
C GLU A 571 -16.09 -21.24 4.98
N TRP A 572 -15.71 -20.00 5.26
CA TRP A 572 -15.48 -18.95 4.26
C TRP A 572 -14.10 -19.03 3.60
N HIS A 573 -13.04 -19.47 4.31
CA HIS A 573 -11.65 -19.50 3.82
C HIS A 573 -10.89 -20.82 4.09
N GLY A 574 -11.41 -21.64 5.00
CA GLY A 574 -10.91 -22.94 5.41
C GLY A 574 -11.52 -24.07 4.58
N GLY A 575 -10.70 -24.69 3.73
CA GLY A 575 -11.15 -25.70 2.78
C GLY A 575 -11.72 -26.95 3.43
N LYS A 576 -12.76 -27.53 2.83
CA LYS A 576 -13.28 -28.87 3.19
C LYS A 576 -12.34 -30.01 2.76
N ARG A 577 -11.37 -29.71 1.91
CA ARG A 577 -10.32 -30.62 1.46
C ARG A 577 -8.97 -29.89 1.47
N PRO A 578 -7.86 -30.63 1.61
CA PRO A 578 -6.53 -30.09 1.38
C PRO A 578 -6.36 -29.53 -0.04
N LEU A 579 -5.47 -28.55 -0.19
CA LEU A 579 -5.00 -28.08 -1.48
C LEU A 579 -4.36 -29.23 -2.28
N SER A 580 -4.56 -29.25 -3.59
CA SER A 580 -3.71 -30.03 -4.50
C SER A 580 -2.28 -29.46 -4.51
N LEU A 581 -1.32 -30.18 -5.10
CA LEU A 581 0.04 -29.64 -5.25
C LEU A 581 0.06 -28.40 -6.15
N ASP A 582 -0.73 -28.42 -7.23
CA ASP A 582 -0.80 -27.28 -8.16
C ASP A 582 -1.50 -26.07 -7.54
N GLU A 583 -2.51 -26.29 -6.69
CA GLU A 583 -3.18 -25.20 -5.95
C GLU A 583 -2.24 -24.56 -4.91
N ALA A 584 -1.35 -25.33 -4.28
CA ALA A 584 -0.32 -24.75 -3.41
C ALA A 584 0.74 -23.97 -4.19
N LYS A 585 1.14 -24.45 -5.37
CA LYS A 585 2.02 -23.67 -6.27
C LYS A 585 1.37 -22.34 -6.61
N VAL A 586 0.05 -22.31 -6.89
CA VAL A 586 -0.70 -21.07 -7.13
C VAL A 586 -0.58 -20.13 -5.93
N SER A 587 -0.82 -20.62 -4.72
CA SER A 587 -0.77 -19.80 -3.49
C SER A 587 0.61 -19.15 -3.29
N ILE A 588 1.69 -19.94 -3.30
CA ILE A 588 3.05 -19.41 -3.08
C ILE A 588 3.55 -18.54 -4.26
N ALA A 589 3.20 -18.90 -5.50
CA ALA A 589 3.52 -18.08 -6.67
C ALA A 589 2.84 -16.71 -6.62
N LEU A 590 1.59 -16.67 -6.15
CA LEU A 590 0.83 -15.44 -6.04
C LEU A 590 1.47 -14.47 -5.02
N SER A 591 1.95 -14.98 -3.89
CA SER A 591 2.74 -14.19 -2.93
C SER A 591 4.05 -13.70 -3.57
N ALA A 592 4.78 -14.56 -4.28
CA ALA A 592 6.05 -14.19 -4.93
C ALA A 592 5.88 -13.09 -5.99
N VAL A 593 4.83 -13.13 -6.83
CA VAL A 593 4.62 -12.10 -7.87
C VAL A 593 4.27 -10.72 -7.29
N SER A 594 3.81 -10.64 -6.05
CA SER A 594 3.58 -9.35 -5.37
C SER A 594 4.88 -8.57 -5.14
N GLY A 595 6.01 -9.27 -5.02
CA GLY A 595 7.33 -8.73 -4.70
C GLY A 595 7.42 -8.07 -3.33
N GLY A 596 6.41 -8.25 -2.49
CA GLY A 596 6.32 -7.75 -1.13
C GLY A 596 6.53 -8.87 -0.11
N MET A 597 5.83 -8.81 1.02
CA MET A 597 5.92 -9.79 2.11
C MET A 597 5.75 -11.23 1.61
N PHE A 598 6.49 -12.15 2.22
CA PHE A 598 6.50 -13.56 1.85
C PHE A 598 6.36 -14.41 3.11
N GLU A 599 5.12 -14.64 3.52
CA GLU A 599 4.79 -15.25 4.81
C GLU A 599 4.07 -16.58 4.65
N ILE A 600 4.48 -17.55 5.45
CA ILE A 600 3.87 -18.89 5.52
C ILE A 600 2.67 -18.82 6.46
N GLY A 601 1.50 -19.21 5.96
CA GLY A 601 0.24 -19.26 6.69
C GLY A 601 -0.17 -20.68 7.17
N ASP A 602 0.78 -21.61 7.25
CA ASP A 602 0.54 -23.02 7.58
C ASP A 602 0.98 -23.38 9.01
N ASP A 603 0.43 -24.47 9.56
CA ASP A 603 1.02 -25.15 10.73
C ASP A 603 2.38 -25.78 10.37
N LEU A 604 3.49 -25.18 10.83
CA LEU A 604 4.83 -25.53 10.36
C LEU A 604 5.24 -26.98 10.67
N PRO A 605 5.04 -27.53 11.89
CA PRO A 605 5.26 -28.95 12.15
C PRO A 605 4.48 -29.90 11.23
N THR A 606 3.24 -29.56 10.88
CA THR A 606 2.43 -30.38 9.96
C THR A 606 2.95 -30.27 8.53
N LEU A 607 3.29 -29.06 8.07
CA LEU A 607 3.89 -28.80 6.77
C LEU A 607 5.19 -29.60 6.57
N PHE A 608 6.02 -29.71 7.61
CA PHE A 608 7.30 -30.41 7.56
C PHE A 608 7.21 -31.90 7.20
N LEU A 609 6.08 -32.54 7.49
CA LEU A 609 5.88 -33.96 7.19
C LEU A 609 5.67 -34.23 5.70
N ASP A 610 5.62 -33.18 4.87
CA ASP A 610 5.25 -33.22 3.47
C ASP A 610 6.37 -32.66 2.57
N ASN A 611 7.27 -33.54 2.12
CA ASN A 611 8.47 -33.16 1.37
C ASN A 611 8.16 -32.32 0.12
N ASP A 612 7.11 -32.64 -0.63
CA ASP A 612 6.76 -31.90 -1.86
C ASP A 612 6.31 -30.47 -1.54
N ARG A 613 5.74 -30.22 -0.34
CA ARG A 613 5.32 -28.88 0.10
C ARG A 613 6.48 -28.12 0.70
N MET A 614 7.31 -28.79 1.50
CA MET A 614 8.55 -28.22 2.01
C MET A 614 9.45 -27.75 0.87
N ALA A 615 9.55 -28.52 -0.22
CA ALA A 615 10.31 -28.13 -1.40
C ALA A 615 9.83 -26.80 -2.03
N LEU A 616 8.56 -26.42 -1.88
CA LEU A 616 8.05 -25.11 -2.33
C LEU A 616 8.58 -23.99 -1.43
N VAL A 617 8.52 -24.17 -0.11
CA VAL A 617 8.95 -23.18 0.88
C VAL A 617 10.47 -22.99 0.87
N GLU A 618 11.22 -24.05 0.58
CA GLU A 618 12.68 -24.05 0.49
C GLU A 618 13.21 -23.64 -0.90
N ASN A 619 12.31 -23.36 -1.85
CA ASN A 619 12.67 -22.99 -3.21
C ASN A 619 13.43 -21.66 -3.23
N ARG A 620 14.73 -21.72 -3.57
CA ARG A 620 15.61 -20.55 -3.54
C ARG A 620 15.25 -19.48 -4.54
N ASP A 621 14.75 -19.86 -5.72
CA ASP A 621 14.32 -18.87 -6.71
C ASP A 621 13.14 -18.04 -6.19
N LEU A 622 12.16 -18.66 -5.51
CA LEU A 622 11.03 -17.94 -4.92
C LEU A 622 11.47 -17.00 -3.78
N ILE A 623 12.34 -17.48 -2.89
CA ILE A 623 12.88 -16.67 -1.80
C ILE A 623 13.69 -15.48 -2.35
N ASP A 624 14.50 -15.71 -3.40
CA ASP A 624 15.32 -14.65 -3.99
C ASP A 624 14.49 -13.63 -4.77
N ILE A 625 13.36 -14.03 -5.37
CA ILE A 625 12.36 -13.11 -5.93
C ILE A 625 11.74 -12.23 -4.83
N ALA A 626 11.39 -12.80 -3.67
CA ALA A 626 10.87 -12.01 -2.54
C ALA A 626 11.93 -11.00 -2.04
N ARG A 627 13.20 -11.41 -1.97
CA ARG A 627 14.33 -10.53 -1.59
C ARG A 627 14.66 -9.47 -2.63
N LEU A 628 14.43 -9.75 -3.91
CA LEU A 628 14.57 -8.77 -4.99
C LEU A 628 13.61 -7.59 -4.79
N ALA A 629 12.50 -7.80 -4.06
CA ALA A 629 11.62 -6.75 -3.58
C ALA A 629 10.95 -5.93 -4.69
N ARG A 630 10.67 -6.58 -5.83
CA ARG A 630 10.05 -5.99 -7.02
C ARG A 630 8.81 -6.76 -7.40
N ALA A 631 7.68 -6.07 -7.52
CA ALA A 631 6.44 -6.68 -8.01
C ALA A 631 6.57 -7.08 -9.49
N SER A 632 5.95 -8.19 -9.85
CA SER A 632 5.82 -8.60 -11.25
C SER A 632 4.72 -7.79 -11.93
N LYS A 633 5.00 -7.27 -13.13
CA LYS A 633 4.05 -6.50 -13.92
C LYS A 633 2.99 -7.43 -14.52
N PRO A 634 1.68 -7.23 -14.25
CA PRO A 634 0.61 -8.02 -14.86
C PRO A 634 0.39 -7.58 -16.32
N LEU A 635 1.02 -8.26 -17.27
CA LEU A 635 1.04 -7.88 -18.69
C LEU A 635 -0.37 -7.78 -19.30
N ASP A 636 -1.31 -8.57 -18.79
CA ASP A 636 -2.67 -8.66 -19.28
C ASP A 636 -3.71 -7.98 -18.37
N LEU A 637 -3.30 -7.10 -17.43
CA LEU A 637 -4.21 -6.46 -16.46
C LEU A 637 -5.50 -5.91 -17.07
N MET A 638 -5.40 -5.14 -18.15
CA MET A 638 -6.56 -4.56 -18.86
C MET A 638 -6.89 -5.27 -20.17
N THR A 639 -6.23 -6.39 -20.47
CA THR A 639 -6.29 -7.10 -21.76
C THR A 639 -6.44 -8.61 -21.67
N TYR A 640 -6.59 -9.18 -20.46
CA TYR A 640 -6.81 -10.60 -20.25
C TYR A 640 -8.00 -11.08 -21.06
N ALA A 641 -7.87 -12.29 -21.59
CA ALA A 641 -8.90 -12.88 -22.44
C ALA A 641 -10.13 -13.25 -21.59
N PRO A 642 -11.36 -13.09 -22.10
CA PRO A 642 -12.57 -13.46 -21.37
C PRO A 642 -12.55 -14.89 -20.81
N GLU A 643 -11.93 -15.81 -21.53
CA GLU A 643 -11.79 -17.21 -21.17
C GLU A 643 -10.78 -17.49 -20.05
N ASP A 644 -9.90 -16.54 -19.71
CA ASP A 644 -9.05 -16.58 -18.52
C ASP A 644 -9.77 -16.02 -17.29
N GLY A 645 -10.82 -15.23 -17.50
CA GLY A 645 -11.69 -14.65 -16.48
C GLY A 645 -11.09 -13.45 -15.72
N MET A 646 -9.77 -13.42 -15.52
CA MET A 646 -9.05 -12.34 -14.84
C MET A 646 -7.55 -12.33 -15.23
N PRO A 647 -6.78 -11.30 -14.83
CA PRO A 647 -5.35 -11.20 -15.16
C PRO A 647 -4.59 -12.47 -14.77
N SER A 648 -3.81 -12.99 -15.69
CA SER A 648 -3.17 -14.31 -15.56
C SER A 648 -1.69 -14.30 -15.90
N ILE A 649 -1.17 -13.26 -16.56
CA ILE A 649 0.20 -13.22 -17.08
C ILE A 649 0.99 -12.12 -16.38
N PHE A 650 2.00 -12.53 -15.62
CA PHE A 650 2.88 -11.63 -14.87
C PHE A 650 4.31 -11.74 -15.37
N PHE A 651 5.01 -10.61 -15.40
CA PHE A 651 6.37 -10.54 -15.89
C PHE A 651 7.25 -9.68 -15.00
N LEU A 652 8.41 -10.20 -14.62
CA LEU A 652 9.41 -9.48 -13.84
C LEU A 652 10.76 -9.55 -14.53
N ARG A 653 11.33 -8.39 -14.83
CA ARG A 653 12.72 -8.30 -15.26
C ARG A 653 13.63 -8.23 -14.02
N GLU A 654 14.28 -9.33 -13.71
CA GLU A 654 15.17 -9.42 -12.55
C GLU A 654 16.50 -8.70 -12.83
N SER A 655 17.09 -8.94 -14.01
CA SER A 655 18.34 -8.29 -14.43
C SER A 655 18.41 -8.11 -15.95
N LYS A 656 19.61 -7.79 -16.47
CA LYS A 656 19.88 -7.84 -17.92
C LYS A 656 19.94 -9.27 -18.45
N ARG A 657 20.30 -10.23 -17.58
CA ARG A 657 20.49 -11.64 -17.91
C ARG A 657 19.21 -12.46 -17.79
N GLN A 658 18.40 -12.23 -16.76
CA GLN A 658 17.27 -13.11 -16.49
C GLN A 658 15.98 -12.35 -16.17
N SER A 659 14.86 -13.02 -16.44
CA SER A 659 13.50 -12.54 -16.20
C SER A 659 12.60 -13.70 -15.81
N LEU A 660 11.50 -13.38 -15.14
CA LEU A 660 10.50 -14.33 -14.69
C LEU A 660 9.19 -14.07 -15.43
N LEU A 661 8.64 -15.13 -16.03
CA LEU A 661 7.30 -15.16 -16.61
C LEU A 661 6.43 -16.09 -15.79
N THR A 662 5.35 -15.58 -15.20
CA THR A 662 4.40 -16.36 -14.41
C THR A 662 3.04 -16.36 -15.11
N VAL A 663 2.47 -17.54 -15.31
CA VAL A 663 1.17 -17.72 -15.96
C VAL A 663 0.28 -18.57 -15.07
N PHE A 664 -0.88 -18.03 -14.69
CA PHE A 664 -1.87 -18.72 -13.88
C PHE A 664 -3.00 -19.28 -14.74
N ASN A 665 -3.58 -20.40 -14.31
CA ASN A 665 -4.87 -20.88 -14.77
C ASN A 665 -5.88 -20.87 -13.63
N TRP A 666 -6.77 -19.89 -13.68
CA TRP A 666 -7.80 -19.65 -12.66
C TRP A 666 -9.08 -20.47 -12.85
N THR A 667 -9.13 -21.30 -13.88
CA THR A 667 -10.36 -21.88 -14.41
C THR A 667 -10.45 -23.38 -14.19
N GLU A 668 -11.67 -23.91 -14.34
CA GLU A 668 -11.97 -25.35 -14.28
C GLU A 668 -11.52 -26.13 -15.52
N ARG A 669 -10.87 -25.49 -16.49
CA ARG A 669 -10.49 -26.08 -17.77
C ARG A 669 -9.01 -25.89 -18.01
N THR A 670 -8.40 -26.81 -18.76
CA THR A 670 -7.04 -26.61 -19.25
C THR A 670 -6.97 -25.34 -20.12
N ARG A 671 -5.96 -24.51 -19.87
CA ARG A 671 -5.68 -23.29 -20.63
C ARG A 671 -4.41 -23.46 -21.44
N GLN A 672 -4.40 -22.88 -22.63
CA GLN A 672 -3.23 -22.84 -23.50
C GLN A 672 -2.85 -21.39 -23.77
N HIS A 673 -1.58 -21.08 -23.56
CA HIS A 673 -1.01 -19.77 -23.84
C HIS A 673 0.20 -19.93 -24.74
N GLN A 674 0.28 -19.11 -25.78
CA GLN A 674 1.47 -18.95 -26.60
C GLN A 674 1.98 -17.53 -26.37
N ILE A 675 3.15 -17.40 -25.76
CA ILE A 675 3.71 -16.11 -25.36
C ILE A 675 4.98 -15.88 -26.17
N ALA A 676 4.97 -14.85 -27.02
CA ALA A 676 6.14 -14.50 -27.81
C ALA A 676 7.18 -13.78 -26.94
N ILE A 677 8.44 -14.21 -26.99
CA ILE A 677 9.51 -13.66 -26.15
C ILE A 677 9.75 -12.18 -26.45
N ASN A 678 9.59 -11.76 -27.70
CA ASN A 678 9.74 -10.36 -28.11
C ASN A 678 8.64 -9.43 -27.55
N GLU A 679 7.48 -9.97 -27.16
CA GLU A 679 6.37 -9.20 -26.56
C GLU A 679 6.59 -8.92 -25.08
N LEU A 680 7.54 -9.60 -24.43
CA LEU A 680 7.88 -9.40 -23.00
C LEU A 680 8.73 -8.14 -22.75
N GLY A 681 9.11 -7.39 -23.79
CA GLY A 681 9.90 -6.17 -23.66
C GLY A 681 11.39 -6.39 -23.33
N ILE A 682 11.89 -7.62 -23.48
CA ILE A 682 13.31 -7.98 -23.28
C ILE A 682 14.15 -7.99 -24.57
N GLY A 683 13.54 -7.65 -25.71
CA GLY A 683 14.18 -7.66 -27.02
C GLY A 683 14.38 -9.08 -27.57
N PRO A 684 14.89 -9.24 -28.80
CA PRO A 684 15.24 -10.55 -29.33
C PRO A 684 16.39 -11.14 -28.51
N MET A 685 16.19 -12.37 -28.02
CA MET A 685 17.24 -13.16 -27.39
C MET A 685 17.63 -14.27 -28.37
N PRO A 686 18.78 -14.14 -29.08
CA PRO A 686 19.22 -15.17 -30.00
C PRO A 686 19.54 -16.47 -29.28
N HIS A 687 19.98 -16.36 -28.01
CA HIS A 687 20.23 -17.48 -27.12
C HIS A 687 19.51 -17.30 -25.78
N ASP A 688 18.50 -18.15 -25.54
CA ASP A 688 17.79 -18.21 -24.28
C ASP A 688 17.64 -19.64 -23.76
N GLN A 689 17.49 -19.76 -22.45
CA GLN A 689 17.13 -20.98 -21.76
C GLN A 689 15.93 -20.69 -20.87
N VAL A 690 14.88 -21.51 -21.00
CA VAL A 690 13.65 -21.38 -20.21
C VAL A 690 13.57 -22.53 -19.21
N LEU A 691 13.58 -22.20 -17.93
CA LEU A 691 13.54 -23.14 -16.80
C LEU A 691 12.21 -22.99 -16.06
N ASP A 692 11.60 -24.10 -15.65
CA ASP A 692 10.42 -24.08 -14.77
C ASP A 692 10.87 -24.08 -13.30
N LEU A 693 10.51 -23.06 -12.52
CA LEU A 693 10.94 -22.94 -11.12
C LEU A 693 10.45 -24.10 -10.24
N PHE A 694 9.36 -24.77 -10.64
CA PHE A 694 8.83 -25.93 -9.91
C PHE A 694 9.37 -27.27 -10.43
N ALA A 695 10.19 -27.25 -11.48
CA ALA A 695 10.87 -28.41 -12.05
C ALA A 695 12.17 -28.00 -12.77
N PRO A 696 13.18 -27.47 -12.05
CA PRO A 696 14.33 -26.78 -12.66
C PRO A 696 15.38 -27.71 -13.27
N ASP A 697 15.27 -29.03 -13.06
CA ASP A 697 16.28 -30.02 -13.44
C ASP A 697 16.60 -30.03 -14.95
N ARG A 698 15.67 -29.57 -15.80
CA ARG A 698 15.87 -29.48 -17.25
C ARG A 698 15.15 -28.27 -17.85
N PRO A 699 15.76 -27.59 -18.83
CA PRO A 699 15.07 -26.57 -19.62
C PRO A 699 13.84 -27.13 -20.33
N ILE A 700 12.75 -26.37 -20.32
CA ILE A 700 11.53 -26.70 -21.06
C ILE A 700 11.59 -26.18 -22.50
N ALA A 701 12.45 -25.19 -22.77
CA ALA A 701 12.75 -24.67 -24.10
C ALA A 701 14.14 -23.99 -24.14
N GLU A 702 14.75 -23.94 -25.33
CA GLU A 702 16.01 -23.23 -25.60
C GLU A 702 15.99 -22.59 -26.99
N ASN A 703 16.57 -21.40 -27.12
CA ASN A 703 16.62 -20.60 -28.35
C ASN A 703 15.24 -20.44 -29.02
N THR A 704 14.20 -20.18 -28.22
CA THR A 704 12.81 -20.16 -28.69
C THR A 704 12.30 -18.75 -29.00
N ALA A 705 11.44 -18.62 -30.02
CA ALA A 705 10.76 -17.36 -30.31
C ALA A 705 9.51 -17.16 -29.43
N SER A 706 8.92 -18.25 -28.94
CA SER A 706 7.74 -18.26 -28.09
C SER A 706 7.79 -19.40 -27.08
N VAL A 707 7.05 -19.24 -25.98
CA VAL A 707 6.80 -20.31 -25.02
C VAL A 707 5.35 -20.75 -25.15
N ASP A 708 5.15 -22.02 -25.49
CA ASP A 708 3.84 -22.66 -25.51
C ASP A 708 3.60 -23.37 -24.18
N LEU A 709 2.51 -22.98 -23.51
CA LEU A 709 2.16 -23.47 -22.19
C LEU A 709 0.79 -24.12 -22.21
N GLU A 710 0.73 -25.34 -21.69
CA GLU A 710 -0.51 -26.00 -21.31
C GLU A 710 -0.59 -26.03 -19.78
N LEU A 711 -1.63 -25.41 -19.23
CA LEU A 711 -1.88 -25.32 -17.80
C LEU A 711 -3.14 -26.10 -17.43
N PRO A 712 -3.05 -27.18 -16.64
CA PRO A 712 -4.23 -27.82 -16.05
C PRO A 712 -5.09 -26.84 -15.24
N PRO A 713 -6.36 -27.16 -14.94
CA PRO A 713 -7.17 -26.38 -14.00
C PRO A 713 -6.42 -26.10 -12.70
N HIS A 714 -6.59 -24.89 -12.16
CA HIS A 714 -6.09 -24.50 -10.83
C HIS A 714 -4.57 -24.65 -10.67
N SER A 715 -3.82 -24.21 -11.69
CA SER A 715 -2.37 -24.38 -11.73
C SER A 715 -1.66 -23.08 -12.12
N VAL A 716 -0.34 -23.08 -11.96
CA VAL A 716 0.54 -21.99 -12.33
C VAL A 716 1.81 -22.56 -12.96
N ARG A 717 2.42 -21.81 -13.88
CA ARG A 717 3.78 -22.03 -14.36
C ARG A 717 4.60 -20.78 -14.09
N MET A 718 5.77 -20.96 -13.47
CA MET A 718 6.73 -19.90 -13.24
C MET A 718 8.00 -20.24 -14.01
N LEU A 719 8.37 -19.39 -14.95
CA LEU A 719 9.42 -19.65 -15.91
C LEU A 719 10.54 -18.62 -15.77
N LYS A 720 11.75 -19.09 -15.44
CA LYS A 720 12.95 -18.27 -15.50
C LYS A 720 13.49 -18.32 -16.93
N ILE A 721 13.50 -17.17 -17.58
CA ILE A 721 14.04 -16.98 -18.92
C ILE A 721 15.43 -16.37 -18.77
N VAL A 722 16.46 -17.09 -19.21
CA VAL A 722 17.86 -16.72 -19.05
C VAL A 722 18.46 -16.43 -20.42
N ASN A 723 18.95 -15.21 -20.62
CA ASN A 723 19.80 -14.84 -21.74
C ASN A 723 21.20 -15.43 -21.52
N THR A 724 21.56 -16.44 -22.32
CA THR A 724 22.83 -17.16 -22.17
C THR A 724 24.00 -16.46 -22.86
N ASP A 725 23.75 -15.40 -23.65
CA ASP A 725 24.81 -14.51 -24.16
C ASP A 725 25.40 -13.60 -23.07
N VAL A 726 24.67 -13.42 -21.98
CA VAL A 726 25.11 -12.64 -20.82
C VAL A 726 25.60 -13.61 -19.74
N ALA A 727 26.90 -13.59 -19.47
CA ALA A 727 27.46 -14.36 -18.35
C ALA A 727 26.89 -13.86 -17.02
N ALA A 728 26.63 -14.78 -16.09
CA ALA A 728 26.23 -14.43 -14.74
C ALA A 728 27.33 -13.60 -14.06
N ALA A 729 26.93 -12.53 -13.37
CA ALA A 729 27.86 -11.60 -12.74
C ALA A 729 27.50 -11.30 -11.28
N ALA A 730 28.52 -10.93 -10.50
CA ALA A 730 28.32 -10.44 -9.15
C ALA A 730 27.73 -9.01 -9.15
N PRO A 731 26.98 -8.63 -8.09
CA PRO A 731 26.61 -7.23 -7.86
C PRO A 731 27.84 -6.32 -7.79
N ALA A 732 27.72 -5.12 -8.36
CA ALA A 732 28.75 -4.09 -8.20
C ALA A 732 28.52 -3.35 -6.87
N ILE A 733 29.41 -3.56 -5.89
CA ILE A 733 29.24 -3.06 -4.52
C ILE A 733 30.25 -1.96 -4.19
N LYS A 734 29.75 -0.87 -3.62
CA LYS A 734 30.55 0.16 -2.95
C LYS A 734 30.47 -0.06 -1.45
N VAL A 735 31.63 -0.17 -0.80
CA VAL A 735 31.76 -0.39 0.64
C VAL A 735 32.23 0.90 1.31
N HIS A 736 31.59 1.28 2.41
CA HIS A 736 31.97 2.42 3.23
C HIS A 736 32.19 2.01 4.69
N ILE A 737 33.32 2.45 5.24
CA ILE A 737 33.78 2.18 6.60
C ILE A 737 34.45 3.46 7.11
N PRO A 738 34.12 3.94 8.31
CA PRO A 738 34.76 5.09 8.93
C PRO A 738 36.26 4.89 9.17
N ASP A 739 37.00 6.00 9.22
CA ASP A 739 38.42 6.01 9.55
C ASP A 739 38.65 5.81 11.07
N GLU A 740 39.74 5.12 11.42
CA GLU A 740 40.28 4.99 12.79
C GLU A 740 39.31 4.45 13.86
N PRO A 741 38.78 3.22 13.71
CA PRO A 741 37.90 2.62 14.69
C PRO A 741 38.61 2.44 16.04
N LYS A 742 37.86 2.67 17.13
CA LYS A 742 38.35 2.54 18.51
C LYS A 742 37.70 1.39 19.23
N THR A 743 38.46 0.73 20.08
CA THR A 743 37.95 -0.36 20.94
C THR A 743 36.75 0.12 21.76
N GLY A 744 35.68 -0.67 21.79
CA GLY A 744 34.45 -0.39 22.54
C GLY A 744 33.53 0.67 21.92
N VAL A 745 33.91 1.27 20.79
CA VAL A 745 33.05 2.19 20.04
C VAL A 745 32.47 1.46 18.83
N PRO A 746 31.13 1.46 18.64
CA PRO A 746 30.52 0.84 17.46
C PRO A 746 31.03 1.50 16.16
N VAL A 747 31.55 0.68 15.25
CA VAL A 747 31.98 1.07 13.91
C VAL A 747 30.80 0.88 12.96
N GLU A 748 30.52 1.88 12.14
CA GLU A 748 29.48 1.79 11.11
C GLU A 748 30.01 1.07 9.88
N PHE A 749 29.31 0.05 9.42
CA PHE A 749 29.63 -0.65 8.17
C PHE A 749 28.46 -0.48 7.22
N SER A 750 28.74 -0.06 5.98
CA SER A 750 27.71 -0.02 4.94
C SER A 750 28.21 -0.46 3.58
N ALA A 751 27.31 -1.07 2.82
CA ALA A 751 27.51 -1.52 1.47
C ALA A 751 26.30 -1.09 0.62
N THR A 752 26.57 -0.60 -0.59
CA THR A 752 25.53 -0.15 -1.51
C THR A 752 25.78 -0.77 -2.88
N ALA A 753 24.75 -1.41 -3.42
CA ALA A 753 24.77 -1.93 -4.78
C ALA A 753 24.53 -0.83 -5.82
N ASP A 754 25.08 -1.02 -7.02
CA ASP A 754 24.74 -0.19 -8.18
C ASP A 754 23.32 -0.54 -8.68
N ASP A 755 22.43 0.44 -8.69
CA ASP A 755 21.05 0.30 -9.16
C ASP A 755 20.94 -0.15 -10.62
N GLN A 756 21.99 0.05 -11.43
CA GLN A 756 22.05 -0.35 -12.85
C GLN A 756 22.77 -1.69 -13.09
N GLY A 757 23.34 -2.27 -12.03
CA GLY A 757 24.07 -3.54 -12.04
C GLY A 757 23.17 -4.76 -11.78
N VAL A 758 23.80 -5.87 -11.40
CA VAL A 758 23.08 -7.05 -10.87
C VAL A 758 22.52 -6.70 -9.49
N PRO A 759 21.20 -6.85 -9.25
CA PRO A 759 20.62 -6.57 -7.94
C PRO A 759 21.22 -7.44 -6.84
N ALA A 760 21.55 -6.80 -5.71
CA ALA A 760 21.92 -7.47 -4.48
C ALA A 760 20.65 -7.89 -3.71
N ILE A 761 20.66 -9.10 -3.17
CA ILE A 761 19.52 -9.70 -2.45
C ILE A 761 19.84 -10.07 -1.00
N ALA A 762 21.13 -10.16 -0.62
CA ALA A 762 21.54 -10.37 0.75
C ALA A 762 22.95 -9.79 1.01
N TYR A 763 23.18 -9.31 2.24
CA TYR A 763 24.46 -8.75 2.69
C TYR A 763 24.88 -9.47 3.98
N ILE A 764 26.08 -10.05 3.99
CA ILE A 764 26.62 -10.83 5.11
C ILE A 764 28.03 -10.31 5.42
N TRP A 765 28.24 -9.95 6.68
CA TRP A 765 29.53 -9.47 7.20
C TRP A 765 30.10 -10.48 8.19
N ASP A 766 31.37 -10.81 8.04
CA ASP A 766 32.22 -11.46 9.05
C ASP A 766 33.27 -10.45 9.48
N PHE A 767 33.32 -10.12 10.77
CA PHE A 767 34.19 -9.06 11.27
C PHE A 767 35.61 -9.54 11.58
N GLY A 768 35.91 -10.83 11.42
CA GLY A 768 37.23 -11.40 11.71
C GLY A 768 37.54 -11.52 13.21
N ASP A 769 36.56 -11.23 14.07
CA ASP A 769 36.61 -11.41 15.54
C ASP A 769 35.78 -12.61 16.03
N GLY A 770 35.29 -13.42 15.09
CA GLY A 770 34.43 -14.58 15.36
C GLY A 770 32.94 -14.25 15.37
N THR A 771 32.54 -13.02 15.03
CA THR A 771 31.13 -12.61 14.94
C THR A 771 30.73 -12.27 13.50
N THR A 772 29.43 -12.44 13.19
CA THR A 772 28.84 -12.12 11.90
C THR A 772 27.56 -11.31 12.06
N ALA A 773 27.18 -10.57 11.01
CA ALA A 773 25.91 -9.86 10.97
C ALA A 773 25.37 -9.77 9.54
N ARG A 774 24.05 -9.53 9.42
CA ARG A 774 23.35 -9.37 8.14
C ARG A 774 22.79 -7.96 8.01
N GLY A 775 22.84 -7.41 6.80
CA GLY A 775 22.28 -6.10 6.48
C GLY A 775 23.20 -5.22 5.64
N ALA A 776 22.59 -4.35 4.84
CA ALA A 776 23.32 -3.41 3.99
C ALA A 776 24.02 -2.29 4.80
N SER A 777 23.48 -1.95 5.97
CA SER A 777 24.08 -1.00 6.93
C SER A 777 23.86 -1.48 8.36
N LEU A 778 24.92 -1.49 9.16
CA LEU A 778 24.91 -1.98 10.54
C LEU A 778 26.03 -1.35 11.38
N ARG A 779 26.03 -1.63 12.68
CA ARG A 779 27.09 -1.20 13.60
C ARG A 779 27.69 -2.37 14.34
N HIS A 780 29.02 -2.40 14.43
CA HIS A 780 29.76 -3.45 15.11
C HIS A 780 30.90 -2.88 15.99
N PRO A 781 30.92 -3.15 17.31
CA PRO A 781 32.03 -2.77 18.18
C PRO A 781 33.11 -3.86 18.28
N PHE A 782 34.37 -3.47 18.15
CA PHE A 782 35.51 -4.35 18.44
C PHE A 782 35.95 -4.23 19.90
N THR A 783 36.27 -5.35 20.55
CA THR A 783 36.53 -5.39 22.00
C THR A 783 38.00 -5.24 22.41
N HIS A 784 38.93 -5.37 21.46
CA HIS A 784 40.36 -5.18 21.66
C HIS A 784 41.00 -4.50 20.45
N ASP A 785 42.17 -3.91 20.65
CA ASP A 785 42.96 -3.34 19.57
C ASP A 785 43.59 -4.46 18.74
N GLY A 786 43.87 -4.18 17.47
CA GLY A 786 44.39 -5.17 16.54
C GLY A 786 43.96 -4.91 15.11
N SER A 787 44.47 -5.74 14.20
CA SER A 787 44.04 -5.78 12.82
C SER A 787 43.06 -6.94 12.65
N PHE A 788 41.83 -6.63 12.26
CA PHE A 788 40.79 -7.61 11.96
C PHE A 788 40.62 -7.69 10.44
N GLU A 789 40.54 -8.90 9.89
CA GLU A 789 40.21 -9.10 8.48
C GLU A 789 38.69 -9.20 8.35
N VAL A 790 38.06 -8.10 7.96
CA VAL A 790 36.61 -8.06 7.74
C VAL A 790 36.32 -8.56 6.34
N HIS A 791 35.41 -9.52 6.24
CA HIS A 791 34.94 -10.11 4.98
C HIS A 791 33.47 -9.74 4.73
N LEU A 792 33.22 -9.08 3.60
CA LEU A 792 31.86 -8.81 3.11
C LEU A 792 31.54 -9.78 1.96
N ARG A 793 30.42 -10.48 2.10
CA ARG A 793 29.77 -11.23 1.03
C ARG A 793 28.42 -10.60 0.70
N VAL A 794 28.15 -10.35 -0.59
CA VAL A 794 26.87 -9.87 -1.09
C VAL A 794 26.35 -10.82 -2.15
N ASP A 795 25.23 -11.48 -1.88
CA ASP A 795 24.59 -12.37 -2.84
C ASP A 795 23.79 -11.55 -3.86
N GLY A 796 23.89 -11.91 -5.13
CA GLY A 796 23.14 -11.31 -6.23
C GLY A 796 22.11 -12.26 -6.81
N ILE A 797 21.09 -11.70 -7.46
CA ILE A 797 19.98 -12.47 -8.06
C ILE A 797 20.45 -13.48 -9.13
N GLU A 798 21.64 -13.30 -9.71
CA GLU A 798 22.24 -14.20 -10.72
C GLU A 798 23.09 -15.34 -10.12
N GLY A 799 23.10 -15.49 -8.78
CA GLY A 799 23.78 -16.60 -8.10
C GLY A 799 25.30 -16.49 -7.98
N VAL A 800 25.90 -15.39 -8.47
CA VAL A 800 27.33 -15.10 -8.31
C VAL A 800 27.49 -14.05 -7.20
N PRO A 801 28.16 -14.36 -6.08
CA PRO A 801 28.34 -13.41 -4.99
C PRO A 801 29.47 -12.41 -5.28
N PHE A 802 29.34 -11.20 -4.75
CA PHE A 802 30.46 -10.29 -4.55
C PHE A 802 31.14 -10.61 -3.23
N GLU A 803 32.45 -10.73 -3.22
CA GLU A 803 33.25 -10.98 -2.02
C GLU A 803 34.42 -10.00 -1.93
N LYS A 804 34.61 -9.41 -0.75
CA LYS A 804 35.74 -8.50 -0.50
C LYS A 804 36.19 -8.60 0.95
N SER A 805 37.48 -8.87 1.13
CA SER A 805 38.16 -8.75 2.43
C SER A 805 38.98 -7.46 2.49
N PHE A 806 39.02 -6.83 3.66
CA PHE A 806 39.89 -5.68 3.92
C PHE A 806 40.27 -5.62 5.40
N PRO A 807 41.48 -5.12 5.72
CA PRO A 807 41.91 -4.98 7.10
C PRO A 807 41.23 -3.77 7.75
N VAL A 808 40.75 -3.96 8.97
CA VAL A 808 40.28 -2.89 9.86
C VAL A 808 41.21 -2.84 11.06
N THR A 809 41.99 -1.76 11.18
CA THR A 809 42.91 -1.55 12.30
C THR A 809 42.20 -0.79 13.41
N VAL A 810 41.93 -1.48 14.52
CA VAL A 810 41.29 -0.93 15.71
C VAL A 810 42.36 -0.52 16.70
N THR A 811 42.22 0.68 17.27
CA THR A 811 43.17 1.24 18.25
C THR A 811 42.49 1.61 19.56
N GLY A 812 43.30 1.87 20.58
CA GLY A 812 42.82 2.26 21.90
C GLY A 812 42.68 1.08 22.85
N ARG A 813 42.00 1.31 23.96
CA ARG A 813 41.69 0.28 24.95
C ARG A 813 40.35 0.57 25.59
N ILE A 814 39.60 -0.47 25.94
CA ILE A 814 38.45 -0.35 26.83
C ILE A 814 39.00 -0.20 28.25
N ASP A 815 38.65 0.88 28.94
CA ASP A 815 39.08 1.07 30.33
C ASP A 815 38.38 0.03 31.21
N THR A 816 39.18 -0.77 31.91
CA THR A 816 38.71 -1.78 32.86
C THR A 816 38.66 -1.26 34.29
N ARG A 817 39.11 -0.03 34.54
CA ARG A 817 39.07 0.60 35.86
C ARG A 817 37.75 1.32 36.06
N PHE A 818 37.10 1.04 37.19
CA PHE A 818 35.97 1.82 37.64
C PHE A 818 36.46 3.18 38.15
N HIS A 819 36.07 4.24 37.45
CA HIS A 819 36.39 5.62 37.77
C HIS A 819 35.14 6.33 38.32
N PRO A 820 34.80 6.17 39.62
CA PRO A 820 33.57 6.74 40.20
C PRO A 820 33.44 8.26 39.97
N GLU A 821 34.56 8.97 39.85
CA GLU A 821 34.63 10.40 39.55
C GLU A 821 34.07 10.78 38.16
N GLN A 822 34.01 9.84 37.21
CA GLN A 822 33.45 10.05 35.88
C GLN A 822 31.92 9.90 35.87
N PHE A 823 31.33 9.28 36.90
CA PHE A 823 29.89 9.10 37.03
C PHE A 823 29.27 10.33 37.71
N GLN A 824 29.02 11.38 36.91
CA GLN A 824 28.28 12.55 37.38
C GLN A 824 26.78 12.36 37.14
N ARG A 825 25.96 12.67 38.16
CA ARG A 825 24.51 12.71 38.00
C ARG A 825 24.20 13.86 37.04
N HIS A 826 23.59 13.57 35.91
CA HIS A 826 23.14 14.60 34.99
C HIS A 826 22.10 15.47 35.72
N ALA A 827 22.48 16.68 36.11
CA ALA A 827 21.54 17.71 36.49
C ALA A 827 21.11 18.39 35.17
N PRO A 828 19.81 18.38 34.80
CA PRO A 828 19.37 19.23 33.70
C PRO A 828 19.73 20.68 34.04
N GLU A 829 20.38 21.40 33.13
CA GLU A 829 20.58 22.84 33.32
C GLU A 829 19.20 23.52 33.47
N PRO A 830 19.07 24.48 34.41
CA PRO A 830 17.79 25.12 34.74
C PRO A 830 17.17 25.93 33.60
#